data_AF-A0A9Q1B9Q9-F1
#
_entry.id   AF-A0A9Q1B9Q9-F1
#
_cell.length_a   1.000
_cell.length_b   1.000
_cell.length_c   1.000
_cell.angle_alpha   90.00
_cell.angle_beta   90.00
_cell.angle_gamma   90.00
#
_symmetry.space_group_name_H-M   'P 1'
#
loop_
_entity.id
_entity.type
_entity.pdbx_description
1 polymer ?
#
loop_
_entity_poly.entity_id
_entity_poly.type
_entity_poly.pdbx_seq_one_letter_code
_entity_poly.pdbx_strand_id
1 'polypeptide(L)'
;MSKVRSLRIFLRNLNINVLPSESKIYSELQERQKVYRSDKPKVEVGTCMLKKTTTSEKTETAFIRFKSIKQHAEQTIRRHFETGLLDCSSHFQEKIWIKIGGDKGGSTTKLAMQVVNIPGCNSPHNTHLLGMFEATDSIENLHSIFGSFTDEFISMQKVDYFVNMSGKNYTLNVFLFGDYEFLCKVIGHMGASASFPCLWCHVKLSDLGYNLGPHSPMLWDEEFDNFKPNPVWPSRRTIASMNTDLTNNKADPRRGGDRRANGANHHSMAEDPILPVITDVCNIVPPSLHILLGLVVRYYRMLEIHCRQIDATSLGERDHELYVEWERVSSFTKEAELLYLDCKDSLREEEEVLSNFKRAVNYTGKPENVRCSMPLCAISAIGAMGDVEWIQCTQCGTDRDSGWYHFTCLRLTEESAATFTVCPVCKGEITSGADVLTSQRQQISKKKAEVSQAKSEYDVAKSKLDSVYARVLAKRGPKEIELNRILENDLKVQKRAYHSQCFVGNHCKIILQNVEKLLIVIDDKPLQTKLYELFSKLREIFSLFDARFLSSEEVTRLCHLCWALGEWFPVAFPDEKIPPKLHFLIAHIPECAIKWKTVGLLSEHGLESIHSCLNSEERIYSCVRDKTKKLFHIFSNHSQKAVADRHKLTVVKRKCSIEGCGGRFKLIEGIRKCQKCGVLSA
;
A
#
# COMPACT_ATOMS: atom_id res chain seq x y z
N MET A 1 7.57 -6.17 29.85
CA MET A 1 7.63 -6.89 31.13
C MET A 1 8.99 -6.82 31.81
N SER A 2 10.11 -7.13 31.13
CA SER A 2 11.47 -7.00 31.70
C SER A 2 11.74 -5.66 32.41
N LYS A 3 11.45 -4.51 31.77
CA LYS A 3 11.60 -3.18 32.41
C LYS A 3 10.73 -3.01 33.67
N VAL A 4 9.51 -3.54 33.68
CA VAL A 4 8.60 -3.50 34.85
C VAL A 4 9.13 -4.38 35.98
N ARG A 5 9.73 -5.53 35.65
CA ARG A 5 10.41 -6.40 36.62
C ARG A 5 11.62 -5.71 37.22
N SER A 6 12.49 -5.11 36.41
CA SER A 6 13.66 -4.37 36.90
C SER A 6 13.24 -3.19 37.79
N LEU A 7 12.23 -2.42 37.37
CA LEU A 7 11.68 -1.33 38.17
C LEU A 7 11.08 -1.83 39.49
N ARG A 8 10.37 -2.97 39.47
CA ARG A 8 9.81 -3.57 40.68
C ARG A 8 10.89 -4.07 41.64
N ILE A 9 11.97 -4.66 41.13
CA ILE A 9 13.12 -5.08 41.94
C ILE A 9 13.77 -3.84 42.57
N PHE A 10 14.03 -2.81 41.77
CA PHE A 10 14.58 -1.54 42.23
C PHE A 10 13.74 -0.90 43.34
N LEU A 11 12.42 -0.76 43.12
CA LEU A 11 11.50 -0.18 44.12
C LEU A 11 11.42 -1.04 45.39
N ARG A 12 11.49 -2.37 45.27
CA ARG A 12 11.56 -3.28 46.42
C ARG A 12 12.82 -3.06 47.25
N ASN A 13 13.96 -2.85 46.60
CA ASN A 13 15.22 -2.56 47.30
C ASN A 13 15.18 -1.24 48.07
N LEU A 14 14.27 -0.33 47.70
CA LEU A 14 13.99 0.92 48.40
C LEU A 14 12.83 0.78 49.42
N ASN A 15 12.35 -0.43 49.72
CA ASN A 15 11.17 -0.70 50.54
C ASN A 15 9.84 -0.10 50.01
N ILE A 16 9.77 0.24 48.71
CA ILE A 16 8.57 0.79 48.07
C ILE A 16 7.83 -0.33 47.30
N ASN A 17 6.77 -0.88 47.89
CA ASN A 17 5.98 -1.97 47.29
C ASN A 17 4.70 -1.47 46.57
N VAL A 18 4.88 -0.62 45.54
CA VAL A 18 3.74 -0.04 44.78
C VAL A 18 3.36 -0.83 43.53
N LEU A 19 4.26 -1.66 42.98
CA LEU A 19 4.00 -2.43 41.76
C LEU A 19 3.56 -3.89 42.04
N PRO A 20 2.45 -4.36 41.44
CA PRO A 20 1.97 -5.74 41.58
C PRO A 20 2.98 -6.77 41.00
N SER A 21 2.87 -8.04 41.41
CA SER A 21 3.74 -9.09 40.84
C SER A 21 3.49 -9.34 39.38
N GLU A 22 4.50 -9.83 38.65
CA GLU A 22 4.30 -10.21 37.24
C GLU A 22 3.15 -11.19 37.10
N SER A 23 3.07 -12.20 37.97
CA SER A 23 1.93 -13.13 38.02
C SER A 23 0.59 -12.41 38.20
N LYS A 24 0.53 -11.40 39.08
CA LYS A 24 -0.68 -10.61 39.32
C LYS A 24 -1.01 -9.65 38.16
N ILE A 25 0.01 -9.08 37.52
CA ILE A 25 -0.13 -8.27 36.30
C ILE A 25 -0.63 -9.16 35.17
N TYR A 26 -0.05 -10.34 34.98
CA TYR A 26 -0.49 -11.32 34.00
C TYR A 26 -1.90 -11.81 34.29
N SER A 27 -2.26 -12.09 35.54
CA SER A 27 -3.61 -12.52 35.89
C SER A 27 -4.63 -11.40 35.72
N GLU A 28 -4.31 -10.16 36.10
CA GLU A 28 -5.17 -9.00 35.86
C GLU A 28 -5.28 -8.66 34.37
N LEU A 29 -4.18 -8.76 33.61
CA LEU A 29 -4.21 -8.64 32.14
C LEU A 29 -5.03 -9.78 31.54
N GLN A 30 -4.93 -11.01 32.04
CA GLN A 30 -5.72 -12.16 31.59
C GLN A 30 -7.20 -12.03 31.97
N GLU A 31 -7.53 -11.48 33.13
CA GLU A 31 -8.90 -11.17 33.58
C GLU A 31 -9.50 -10.02 32.77
N ARG A 32 -8.74 -8.94 32.55
CA ARG A 32 -9.10 -7.87 31.61
C ARG A 32 -9.24 -8.43 30.20
N GLN A 33 -8.38 -9.38 29.83
CA GLN A 33 -8.51 -10.13 28.59
C GLN A 33 -9.75 -11.02 28.59
N LYS A 34 -10.25 -11.60 29.68
CA LYS A 34 -11.51 -12.38 29.68
C LYS A 34 -12.72 -11.53 29.29
N VAL A 35 -12.77 -10.28 29.75
CA VAL A 35 -13.75 -9.26 29.30
C VAL A 35 -13.56 -8.94 27.80
N TYR A 36 -12.36 -9.17 27.24
CA TYR A 36 -12.02 -9.02 25.83
C TYR A 36 -11.91 -10.35 25.04
N ARG A 37 -12.18 -11.50 25.66
CA ARG A 37 -11.95 -12.86 25.14
C ARG A 37 -13.19 -13.74 25.26
N SER A 38 -14.36 -13.21 25.63
CA SER A 38 -15.60 -13.99 25.54
C SER A 38 -15.75 -14.62 24.15
N ASP A 39 -15.20 -13.95 23.13
CA ASP A 39 -14.83 -14.55 21.85
C ASP A 39 -13.35 -14.30 21.55
N LYS A 40 -12.46 -15.29 21.71
CA LYS A 40 -11.14 -15.20 21.05
C LYS A 40 -11.42 -15.06 19.55
N PRO A 41 -10.98 -13.98 18.87
CA PRO A 41 -10.97 -14.04 17.44
C PRO A 41 -10.11 -15.21 17.02
N LYS A 42 -10.70 -16.12 16.25
CA LYS A 42 -9.97 -17.26 15.70
C LYS A 42 -9.01 -16.64 14.67
N VAL A 43 -7.81 -16.28 15.09
CA VAL A 43 -6.73 -15.92 14.19
C VAL A 43 -6.11 -17.20 13.65
N GLU A 44 -5.72 -17.15 12.38
CA GLU A 44 -4.89 -18.14 11.74
C GLU A 44 -3.46 -17.63 11.75
N VAL A 45 -2.53 -18.49 12.17
CA VAL A 45 -1.09 -18.20 12.18
C VAL A 45 -0.43 -19.38 11.52
N GLY A 46 0.45 -19.10 10.56
CA GLY A 46 1.14 -20.16 9.82
C GLY A 46 2.24 -19.61 8.96
N THR A 47 2.70 -20.46 8.05
CA THR A 47 3.65 -20.10 7.00
C THR A 47 3.00 -20.33 5.64
N CYS A 48 3.37 -19.51 4.66
CA CYS A 48 2.93 -19.62 3.28
C CYS A 48 4.09 -19.27 2.35
N MET A 49 4.08 -19.81 1.14
CA MET A 49 5.08 -19.52 0.12
C MET A 49 4.78 -18.15 -0.48
N LEU A 50 5.51 -17.12 -0.05
CA LEU A 50 5.30 -15.72 -0.45
C LEU A 50 6.55 -15.11 -1.08
N LYS A 51 6.35 -14.23 -2.06
CA LYS A 51 7.44 -13.44 -2.65
C LYS A 51 7.89 -12.35 -1.65
N LYS A 52 9.16 -12.34 -1.22
CA LYS A 52 9.72 -11.30 -0.34
C LYS A 52 9.86 -9.96 -1.06
N THR A 53 10.18 -10.00 -2.35
CA THR A 53 10.23 -8.85 -3.26
C THR A 53 9.38 -9.16 -4.49
N THR A 54 9.04 -8.14 -5.30
CA THR A 54 8.17 -8.31 -6.49
C THR A 54 8.68 -9.39 -7.43
N THR A 55 9.99 -9.55 -7.48
CA THR A 55 10.71 -10.47 -8.34
C THR A 55 11.50 -11.48 -7.51
N SER A 56 11.06 -11.89 -6.33
CA SER A 56 11.70 -13.06 -5.68
C SER A 56 10.90 -14.32 -5.96
N GLU A 57 11.55 -15.47 -6.01
CA GLU A 57 10.87 -16.75 -5.78
C GLU A 57 10.08 -16.73 -4.47
N LYS A 58 9.04 -17.54 -4.40
CA LYS A 58 8.25 -17.67 -3.17
C LYS A 58 9.10 -18.37 -2.11
N THR A 59 9.15 -17.80 -0.91
CA THR A 59 9.84 -18.38 0.24
C THR A 59 8.87 -18.59 1.38
N GLU A 60 9.13 -19.59 2.21
CA GLU A 60 8.32 -19.86 3.39
C GLU A 60 8.34 -18.64 4.34
N THR A 61 7.18 -18.00 4.47
CA THR A 61 7.02 -16.72 5.15
C THR A 61 5.89 -16.80 6.15
N ALA A 62 6.14 -16.32 7.37
CA ALA A 62 5.13 -16.26 8.41
C ALA A 62 4.03 -15.26 8.06
N PHE A 63 2.79 -15.66 8.35
CA PHE A 63 1.62 -14.80 8.26
C PHE A 63 0.73 -14.96 9.51
N ILE A 64 -0.07 -13.94 9.77
CA ILE A 64 -1.16 -13.96 10.73
C ILE A 64 -2.35 -13.23 10.13
N ARG A 65 -3.55 -13.78 10.28
CA ARG A 65 -4.79 -13.13 9.84
C ARG A 65 -5.96 -13.53 10.73
N PHE A 66 -7.01 -12.74 10.76
CA PHE A 66 -8.30 -13.20 11.28
C PHE A 66 -8.86 -14.29 10.37
N LYS A 67 -9.59 -15.27 10.92
CA LYS A 67 -10.36 -16.22 10.08
C LYS A 67 -11.63 -15.61 9.50
N SER A 68 -12.17 -14.59 10.16
CA SER A 68 -13.35 -13.85 9.72
C SER A 68 -13.17 -12.36 10.05
N ILE A 69 -13.10 -11.54 9.01
CA ILE A 69 -13.11 -10.07 9.13
C ILE A 69 -14.51 -9.57 9.47
N LYS A 70 -15.56 -10.27 8.99
CA LYS A 70 -16.96 -9.97 9.28
C LYS A 70 -17.25 -10.08 10.77
N GLN A 71 -16.90 -11.21 11.38
CA GLN A 71 -17.08 -11.40 12.82
C GLN A 71 -16.30 -10.35 13.62
N HIS A 72 -15.07 -10.03 13.19
CA HIS A 72 -14.27 -9.02 13.87
C HIS A 72 -14.87 -7.61 13.78
N ALA A 73 -15.41 -7.24 12.61
CA ALA A 73 -16.11 -5.97 12.41
C ALA A 73 -17.34 -5.88 13.33
N GLU A 74 -18.21 -6.89 13.33
CA GLU A 74 -19.40 -6.93 14.20
C GLU A 74 -19.06 -6.78 15.67
N GLN A 75 -18.06 -7.53 16.16
CA GLN A 75 -17.60 -7.45 17.55
C GLN A 75 -17.06 -6.06 17.90
N THR A 76 -16.27 -5.47 17.00
CA THR A 76 -15.69 -4.14 17.20
C THR A 76 -16.77 -3.06 17.25
N ILE A 77 -17.75 -3.13 16.34
CA ILE A 77 -18.88 -2.20 16.29
C ILE A 77 -19.75 -2.31 17.54
N ARG A 78 -20.18 -3.52 17.91
CA ARG A 78 -20.99 -3.78 19.11
C ARG A 78 -20.31 -3.25 20.37
N ARG A 79 -19.00 -3.44 20.44
CA ARG A 79 -18.20 -2.93 21.55
C ARG A 79 -18.18 -1.39 21.60
N HIS A 80 -17.99 -0.71 20.47
CA HIS A 80 -18.06 0.76 20.45
C HIS A 80 -19.44 1.27 20.84
N PHE A 81 -20.49 0.54 20.48
CA PHE A 81 -21.86 0.83 20.91
C PHE A 81 -22.03 0.67 22.43
N GLU A 82 -21.63 -0.47 23.00
CA GLU A 82 -21.72 -0.75 24.44
C GLU A 82 -20.90 0.23 25.30
N THR A 83 -19.80 0.75 24.77
CA THR A 83 -18.93 1.73 25.46
C THR A 83 -19.39 3.18 25.27
N GLY A 84 -20.46 3.40 24.51
CA GLY A 84 -20.99 4.72 24.19
C GLY A 84 -20.03 5.58 23.38
N LEU A 85 -19.18 4.96 22.56
CA LEU A 85 -18.22 5.64 21.68
C LEU A 85 -18.72 5.73 20.23
N LEU A 86 -19.66 4.86 19.85
CA LEU A 86 -20.22 4.82 18.51
C LEU A 86 -21.20 5.97 18.30
N ASP A 87 -20.89 6.84 17.34
CA ASP A 87 -21.77 7.90 16.87
C ASP A 87 -22.73 7.34 15.81
N CYS A 88 -24.00 7.22 16.17
CA CYS A 88 -25.07 6.81 15.28
C CYS A 88 -25.91 8.00 14.76
N SER A 89 -25.34 9.21 14.75
CA SER A 89 -26.00 10.42 14.26
C SER A 89 -26.31 10.39 12.76
N SER A 90 -27.18 11.30 12.34
CA SER A 90 -27.60 11.45 10.94
C SER A 90 -26.45 11.83 9.99
N HIS A 91 -25.35 12.38 10.49
CA HIS A 91 -24.15 12.68 9.67
C HIS A 91 -23.61 11.43 8.96
N PHE A 92 -23.79 10.24 9.55
CA PHE A 92 -23.39 8.98 8.95
C PHE A 92 -24.49 8.31 8.09
N GLN A 93 -25.53 9.06 7.72
CA GLN A 93 -26.67 8.57 6.95
C GLN A 93 -27.36 7.37 7.61
N GLU A 94 -27.37 7.35 8.96
CA GLU A 94 -27.89 6.23 9.78
C GLU A 94 -27.19 4.88 9.56
N LYS A 95 -25.98 4.89 8.97
CA LYS A 95 -25.15 3.71 8.73
C LYS A 95 -23.93 3.69 9.65
N ILE A 96 -23.35 2.51 9.82
CA ILE A 96 -22.02 2.38 10.43
C ILE A 96 -20.98 2.37 9.33
N TRP A 97 -20.11 3.37 9.33
CA TRP A 97 -19.03 3.48 8.37
C TRP A 97 -17.81 2.74 8.90
N ILE A 98 -17.30 1.82 8.09
CA ILE A 98 -16.04 1.13 8.35
C ILE A 98 -15.14 1.32 7.13
N LYS A 99 -13.83 1.42 7.36
CA LYS A 99 -12.86 1.42 6.27
C LYS A 99 -11.84 0.33 6.48
N ILE A 100 -11.51 -0.38 5.40
CA ILE A 100 -10.56 -1.48 5.35
C ILE A 100 -9.49 -1.13 4.33
N GLY A 101 -8.23 -1.36 4.68
CA GLY A 101 -7.11 -0.92 3.86
C GLY A 101 -5.80 -1.55 4.27
N GLY A 102 -4.80 -1.43 3.42
CA GLY A 102 -3.51 -2.06 3.63
C GLY A 102 -2.36 -1.24 3.10
N ASP A 103 -1.18 -1.57 3.62
CA ASP A 103 0.07 -0.88 3.30
C ASP A 103 1.27 -1.81 3.50
N LYS A 104 2.31 -1.58 2.71
CA LYS A 104 3.63 -2.20 2.83
C LYS A 104 4.66 -1.25 3.46
N GLY A 105 4.61 -1.14 4.79
CA GLY A 105 5.68 -0.49 5.55
C GLY A 105 6.84 -1.43 5.93
N GLY A 106 8.05 -1.16 5.46
CA GLY A 106 9.25 -1.93 5.82
C GLY A 106 9.24 -3.35 5.25
N SER A 107 9.50 -4.36 6.08
CA SER A 107 9.54 -5.78 5.69
C SER A 107 8.18 -6.48 5.70
N THR A 108 7.12 -5.78 6.10
CA THR A 108 5.80 -6.37 6.38
C THR A 108 4.71 -5.69 5.56
N THR A 109 3.74 -6.49 5.12
CA THR A 109 2.48 -6.01 4.55
C THR A 109 1.38 -6.20 5.59
N LYS A 110 0.52 -5.19 5.78
CA LYS A 110 -0.60 -5.25 6.73
C LYS A 110 -1.92 -4.97 6.05
N LEU A 111 -2.97 -5.57 6.57
CA LEU A 111 -4.36 -5.20 6.34
C LEU A 111 -4.97 -4.75 7.67
N ALA A 112 -5.70 -3.65 7.66
CA ALA A 112 -6.30 -3.05 8.84
C ALA A 112 -7.73 -2.55 8.57
N MET A 113 -8.47 -2.37 9.65
CA MET A 113 -9.84 -1.87 9.69
C MET A 113 -9.93 -0.73 10.70
N GLN A 114 -10.76 0.26 10.39
CA GLN A 114 -11.13 1.34 11.30
C GLN A 114 -12.65 1.55 11.26
N VAL A 115 -13.26 1.69 12.43
CA VAL A 115 -14.64 2.20 12.54
C VAL A 115 -14.56 3.72 12.46
N VAL A 116 -15.29 4.33 11.54
CA VAL A 116 -15.21 5.78 11.29
C VAL A 116 -16.09 6.56 12.27
N ASN A 117 -17.22 5.97 12.68
CA ASN A 117 -18.21 6.51 13.61
C ASN A 117 -17.70 6.63 15.07
N ILE A 118 -16.42 6.85 15.31
CA ILE A 118 -15.88 7.03 16.66
C ILE A 118 -14.94 8.25 16.70
N PRO A 119 -14.84 8.93 17.85
CA PRO A 119 -13.86 9.99 18.03
C PRO A 119 -12.43 9.50 17.77
N GLY A 120 -11.66 10.28 17.00
CA GLY A 120 -10.27 9.95 16.68
C GLY A 120 -10.12 8.64 15.91
N CYS A 121 -11.02 8.34 14.96
CA CYS A 121 -10.99 7.11 14.16
C CYS A 121 -9.62 6.83 13.51
N ASN A 122 -8.87 7.88 13.14
CA ASN A 122 -7.51 7.81 12.57
C ASN A 122 -6.38 7.62 13.60
N SER A 123 -6.70 7.38 14.86
CA SER A 123 -5.69 7.07 15.88
C SER A 123 -5.13 5.66 15.68
N PRO A 124 -3.83 5.41 15.93
CA PRO A 124 -3.27 4.05 15.96
C PRO A 124 -3.93 3.16 17.03
N HIS A 125 -4.64 3.76 18.00
CA HIS A 125 -5.41 3.03 19.01
C HIS A 125 -6.83 2.67 18.57
N ASN A 126 -7.25 3.09 17.38
CA ASN A 126 -8.51 2.76 16.74
C ASN A 126 -8.31 2.04 15.38
N THR A 127 -7.05 1.71 15.05
CA THR A 127 -6.68 0.95 13.85
C THR A 127 -6.48 -0.52 14.18
N HIS A 128 -7.45 -1.34 13.79
CA HIS A 128 -7.48 -2.77 14.06
C HIS A 128 -6.76 -3.54 12.95
N LEU A 129 -5.68 -4.26 13.26
CA LEU A 129 -5.07 -5.16 12.27
C LEU A 129 -6.01 -6.33 11.98
N LEU A 130 -6.26 -6.59 10.70
CA LEU A 130 -6.98 -7.78 10.20
C LEU A 130 -6.02 -8.90 9.80
N GLY A 131 -4.80 -8.54 9.39
CA GLY A 131 -3.76 -9.51 9.10
C GLY A 131 -2.44 -8.84 8.73
N MET A 132 -1.37 -9.63 8.74
CA MET A 132 -0.01 -9.17 8.47
C MET A 132 0.86 -10.35 8.02
N PHE A 133 1.81 -10.09 7.12
CA PHE A 133 2.84 -11.05 6.70
C PHE A 133 4.15 -10.35 6.36
N GLU A 134 5.29 -11.05 6.49
CA GLU A 134 6.64 -10.50 6.29
C GLU A 134 7.10 -10.60 4.82
N ALA A 135 6.31 -10.12 3.85
CA ALA A 135 6.67 -10.17 2.43
C ALA A 135 6.12 -8.94 1.69
N THR A 136 6.45 -8.81 0.40
CA THR A 136 5.92 -7.72 -0.42
C THR A 136 4.42 -7.88 -0.63
N ASP A 137 3.72 -6.78 -0.84
CA ASP A 137 2.31 -6.71 -1.17
C ASP A 137 2.03 -7.04 -2.65
N SER A 138 2.74 -8.01 -3.25
CA SER A 138 2.42 -8.43 -4.62
C SER A 138 0.99 -8.98 -4.67
N ILE A 139 0.33 -8.83 -5.83
CA ILE A 139 -1.05 -9.30 -6.04
C ILE A 139 -1.20 -10.77 -5.62
N GLU A 140 -0.28 -11.64 -6.06
CA GLU A 140 -0.25 -13.06 -5.66
C GLU A 140 -0.18 -13.28 -4.15
N ASN A 141 0.67 -12.52 -3.44
CA ASN A 141 0.79 -12.64 -1.98
C ASN A 141 -0.48 -12.15 -1.28
N LEU A 142 -1.06 -11.04 -1.76
CA LEU A 142 -2.30 -10.50 -1.23
C LEU A 142 -3.46 -11.48 -1.46
N HIS A 143 -3.57 -12.14 -2.63
CA HIS A 143 -4.55 -13.22 -2.84
C HIS A 143 -4.29 -14.40 -1.90
N SER A 144 -3.04 -14.84 -1.76
CA SER A 144 -2.69 -16.00 -0.93
C SER A 144 -3.09 -15.79 0.55
N ILE A 145 -2.89 -14.58 1.08
CA ILE A 145 -3.13 -14.28 2.49
C ILE A 145 -4.48 -13.63 2.76
N PHE A 146 -5.04 -12.84 1.85
CA PHE A 146 -6.29 -12.09 2.07
C PHE A 146 -7.42 -12.47 1.13
N GLY A 147 -7.21 -13.34 0.14
CA GLY A 147 -8.27 -13.79 -0.77
C GLY A 147 -9.43 -14.51 -0.07
N SER A 148 -9.19 -15.12 1.10
CA SER A 148 -10.26 -15.70 1.93
C SER A 148 -11.24 -14.65 2.49
N PHE A 149 -10.93 -13.35 2.38
CA PHE A 149 -11.79 -12.27 2.85
C PHE A 149 -12.74 -11.73 1.79
N THR A 150 -12.59 -12.11 0.52
CA THR A 150 -13.38 -11.57 -0.61
C THR A 150 -14.87 -11.70 -0.37
N ASP A 151 -15.38 -12.89 -0.07
CA ASP A 151 -16.82 -13.13 0.11
C ASP A 151 -17.36 -12.40 1.35
N GLU A 152 -16.60 -12.36 2.43
CA GLU A 152 -16.99 -11.62 3.63
C GLU A 152 -17.04 -10.11 3.36
N PHE A 153 -16.06 -9.57 2.64
CA PHE A 153 -16.00 -8.17 2.24
C PHE A 153 -17.18 -7.77 1.36
N ILE A 154 -17.55 -8.62 0.38
CA ILE A 154 -18.76 -8.44 -0.44
C ILE A 154 -20.00 -8.48 0.45
N SER A 155 -20.10 -9.48 1.34
CA SER A 155 -21.30 -9.66 2.18
C SER A 155 -21.56 -8.47 3.08
N MET A 156 -20.51 -7.84 3.62
CA MET A 156 -20.63 -6.69 4.51
C MET A 156 -21.16 -5.42 3.81
N GLN A 157 -21.10 -5.37 2.48
CA GLN A 157 -21.56 -4.23 1.68
C GLN A 157 -23.01 -4.35 1.22
N LYS A 158 -23.63 -5.52 1.35
CA LYS A 158 -24.99 -5.76 0.87
C LYS A 158 -26.02 -5.03 1.75
N VAL A 159 -27.11 -4.59 1.12
CA VAL A 159 -28.18 -3.84 1.79
C VAL A 159 -28.94 -4.66 2.84
N ASP A 160 -28.95 -5.98 2.70
CA ASP A 160 -29.58 -6.94 3.61
C ASP A 160 -28.65 -7.36 4.76
N TYR A 161 -27.40 -6.89 4.75
CA TYR A 161 -26.48 -7.12 5.85
C TYR A 161 -26.56 -6.01 6.90
N PHE A 162 -26.76 -6.42 8.15
CA PHE A 162 -26.91 -5.51 9.28
C PHE A 162 -26.26 -6.04 10.55
N VAL A 163 -25.79 -5.11 11.38
CA VAL A 163 -25.36 -5.37 12.76
C VAL A 163 -26.50 -4.98 13.69
N ASN A 164 -27.07 -5.96 14.40
CA ASN A 164 -28.10 -5.69 15.39
C ASN A 164 -27.49 -5.17 16.70
N MET A 165 -27.85 -3.97 17.14
CA MET A 165 -27.41 -3.42 18.42
C MET A 165 -28.63 -2.96 19.22
N SER A 166 -28.84 -3.56 20.40
CA SER A 166 -30.02 -3.33 21.25
C SER A 166 -31.37 -3.40 20.49
N GLY A 167 -31.53 -4.40 19.61
CA GLY A 167 -32.78 -4.60 18.87
C GLY A 167 -32.93 -3.72 17.62
N LYS A 168 -32.03 -2.77 17.37
CA LYS A 168 -32.00 -1.97 16.12
C LYS A 168 -30.97 -2.54 15.14
N ASN A 169 -31.35 -2.65 13.88
CA ASN A 169 -30.47 -3.09 12.80
C ASN A 169 -29.79 -1.88 12.15
N TYR A 170 -28.46 -1.95 12.02
CA TYR A 170 -27.66 -0.93 11.35
C TYR A 170 -26.96 -1.53 10.14
N THR A 171 -27.13 -0.93 8.97
CA THR A 171 -26.39 -1.32 7.76
C THR A 171 -24.97 -0.75 7.80
N LEU A 172 -24.06 -1.38 7.05
CA LEU A 172 -22.69 -0.90 6.93
C LEU A 172 -22.49 -0.07 5.66
N ASN A 173 -21.59 0.91 5.76
CA ASN A 173 -20.98 1.56 4.61
C ASN A 173 -19.48 1.26 4.64
N VAL A 174 -19.04 0.37 3.76
CA VAL A 174 -17.65 -0.12 3.74
C VAL A 174 -16.84 0.68 2.74
N PHE A 175 -15.73 1.23 3.20
CA PHE A 175 -14.78 1.99 2.39
C PHE A 175 -13.49 1.20 2.22
N LEU A 176 -12.91 1.29 1.04
CA LEU A 176 -11.58 0.79 0.75
C LEU A 176 -10.59 1.96 0.79
N PHE A 177 -9.52 1.84 1.56
CA PHE A 177 -8.48 2.86 1.67
C PHE A 177 -7.07 2.24 1.63
N GLY A 178 -6.05 3.05 1.48
CA GLY A 178 -4.65 2.61 1.38
C GLY A 178 -3.87 3.58 0.50
N ASP A 179 -2.60 3.32 0.24
CA ASP A 179 -1.90 4.05 -0.81
C ASP A 179 -2.45 3.66 -2.21
N TYR A 180 -2.14 4.47 -3.22
CA TYR A 180 -2.69 4.26 -4.55
C TYR A 180 -2.28 2.90 -5.16
N GLU A 181 -1.06 2.43 -4.89
CA GLU A 181 -0.57 1.17 -5.44
C GLU A 181 -1.31 -0.03 -4.82
N PHE A 182 -1.49 -0.04 -3.51
CA PHE A 182 -2.31 -1.01 -2.80
C PHE A 182 -3.74 -1.02 -3.33
N LEU A 183 -4.35 0.15 -3.49
CA LEU A 183 -5.71 0.27 -4.02
C LEU A 183 -5.84 -0.38 -5.40
N CYS A 184 -4.89 -0.12 -6.31
CA CYS A 184 -4.88 -0.77 -7.62
C CYS A 184 -4.80 -2.29 -7.51
N LYS A 185 -3.90 -2.81 -6.66
CA LYS A 185 -3.70 -4.25 -6.50
C LYS A 185 -4.95 -4.97 -5.99
N VAL A 186 -5.62 -4.43 -4.98
CA VAL A 186 -6.77 -5.12 -4.35
C VAL A 186 -8.08 -5.01 -5.13
N ILE A 187 -8.19 -4.07 -6.07
CA ILE A 187 -9.33 -3.99 -7.00
C ILE A 187 -9.03 -4.59 -8.37
N GLY A 188 -7.80 -5.03 -8.62
CA GLY A 188 -7.40 -5.68 -9.87
C GLY A 188 -7.04 -4.75 -11.03
N HIS A 189 -6.61 -3.52 -10.72
CA HIS A 189 -6.19 -2.50 -11.67
C HIS A 189 -4.66 -2.52 -11.91
N MET A 190 -4.22 -2.18 -13.13
CA MET A 190 -2.81 -2.26 -13.55
C MET A 190 -1.87 -1.17 -12.98
N GLY A 191 -2.42 -0.15 -12.32
CA GLY A 191 -1.63 0.88 -11.62
C GLY A 191 -1.47 2.22 -12.35
N ALA A 192 -0.59 3.08 -11.83
CA ALA A 192 -0.47 4.49 -12.21
C ALA A 192 0.16 4.71 -13.59
N SER A 193 0.91 3.72 -14.07
CA SER A 193 1.58 3.76 -15.38
C SER A 193 0.74 3.11 -16.48
N ALA A 194 -0.46 2.62 -16.16
CA ALA A 194 -1.35 2.00 -17.12
C ALA A 194 -1.93 3.01 -18.10
N SER A 195 -2.44 2.54 -19.25
CA SER A 195 -3.05 3.42 -20.26
C SER A 195 -4.23 4.22 -19.72
N PHE A 196 -4.98 3.65 -18.78
CA PHE A 196 -6.09 4.31 -18.07
C PHE A 196 -5.78 4.33 -16.57
N PRO A 197 -4.96 5.26 -16.06
CA PRO A 197 -4.41 5.18 -14.72
C PRO A 197 -5.42 5.55 -13.63
N CYS A 198 -6.57 6.14 -13.94
CA CYS A 198 -7.49 6.56 -12.89
C CYS A 198 -8.43 5.43 -12.46
N LEU A 199 -8.61 5.25 -11.13
CA LEU A 199 -9.56 4.28 -10.57
C LEU A 199 -11.02 4.74 -10.63
N TRP A 200 -11.25 6.04 -10.87
CA TRP A 200 -12.56 6.66 -10.78
C TRP A 200 -13.12 7.14 -12.14
N CYS A 201 -12.27 7.32 -13.15
CA CYS A 201 -12.67 7.68 -14.51
C CYS A 201 -11.80 7.02 -15.59
N HIS A 202 -12.20 7.17 -16.85
CA HIS A 202 -11.50 6.62 -18.02
C HIS A 202 -10.53 7.63 -18.66
N VAL A 203 -9.93 8.55 -17.88
CA VAL A 203 -8.86 9.41 -18.40
C VAL A 203 -7.69 8.54 -18.88
N LYS A 204 -7.10 8.89 -20.03
CA LYS A 204 -5.89 8.21 -20.51
C LYS A 204 -4.65 8.89 -19.95
N LEU A 205 -3.60 8.10 -19.73
CA LEU A 205 -2.30 8.63 -19.32
C LEU A 205 -1.72 9.61 -20.35
N SER A 206 -1.99 9.39 -21.64
CA SER A 206 -1.63 10.31 -22.72
C SER A 206 -2.26 11.70 -22.57
N ASP A 207 -3.51 11.74 -22.08
CA ASP A 207 -4.33 12.95 -22.03
C ASP A 207 -3.95 13.83 -20.83
N LEU A 208 -3.35 13.23 -19.79
CA LEU A 208 -2.71 13.96 -18.69
C LEU A 208 -1.40 14.65 -19.10
N GLY A 209 -0.87 14.33 -20.29
CA GLY A 209 0.44 14.74 -20.77
C GLY A 209 0.48 16.03 -21.60
N TYR A 210 -0.65 16.57 -22.05
CA TYR A 210 -0.73 17.73 -22.95
C TYR A 210 -1.91 18.65 -22.60
N ASN A 211 -1.76 19.96 -22.81
CA ASN A 211 -2.77 21.03 -22.59
C ASN A 211 -4.00 20.96 -23.54
N LEU A 212 -4.48 19.78 -23.89
CA LEU A 212 -5.43 19.56 -24.99
C LEU A 212 -6.88 19.33 -24.55
N GLY A 213 -7.25 19.53 -23.28
CA GLY A 213 -8.61 19.28 -22.81
C GLY A 213 -8.92 19.97 -21.48
N PRO A 214 -10.17 19.90 -20.99
CA PRO A 214 -10.48 20.45 -19.68
C PRO A 214 -9.79 19.63 -18.59
N HIS A 215 -9.35 20.34 -17.57
CA HIS A 215 -8.56 19.76 -16.49
C HIS A 215 -9.38 19.58 -15.20
N SER A 216 -10.62 20.06 -15.19
CA SER A 216 -11.62 19.83 -14.14
C SER A 216 -12.87 19.08 -14.65
N PRO A 217 -13.41 18.11 -13.89
CA PRO A 217 -14.66 17.42 -14.22
C PRO A 217 -15.90 18.29 -14.09
N MET A 218 -15.78 19.43 -13.40
CA MET A 218 -16.85 20.38 -13.19
C MET A 218 -16.46 21.71 -13.83
N LEU A 219 -17.44 22.39 -14.43
CA LEU A 219 -17.35 23.78 -14.87
C LEU A 219 -18.08 24.66 -13.86
N TRP A 220 -17.52 25.83 -13.59
CA TRP A 220 -18.22 26.86 -12.85
C TRP A 220 -19.25 27.54 -13.74
N ASP A 221 -20.49 27.60 -13.28
CA ASP A 221 -21.57 28.33 -13.93
C ASP A 221 -21.77 29.66 -13.20
N GLU A 222 -21.22 30.73 -13.77
CA GLU A 222 -21.29 32.08 -13.18
C GLU A 222 -22.73 32.59 -13.10
N GLU A 223 -23.62 32.16 -13.99
CA GLU A 223 -25.01 32.63 -14.04
C GLU A 223 -25.82 32.05 -12.88
N PHE A 224 -25.56 30.78 -12.52
CA PHE A 224 -26.32 30.06 -11.50
C PHE A 224 -25.54 29.85 -10.19
N ASP A 225 -24.35 30.44 -10.05
CA ASP A 225 -23.46 30.34 -8.89
C ASP A 225 -23.28 28.88 -8.43
N ASN A 226 -23.08 27.97 -9.41
CA ASN A 226 -23.02 26.55 -9.15
C ASN A 226 -22.07 25.79 -10.07
N PHE A 227 -21.79 24.53 -9.72
CA PHE A 227 -21.00 23.64 -10.57
C PHE A 227 -21.89 22.79 -11.46
N LYS A 228 -21.56 22.75 -12.76
CA LYS A 228 -22.16 21.82 -13.73
C LYS A 228 -21.14 20.80 -14.24
N PRO A 229 -21.56 19.57 -14.59
CA PRO A 229 -20.66 18.59 -15.18
C PRO A 229 -20.01 19.12 -16.46
N ASN A 230 -18.72 18.85 -16.62
CA ASN A 230 -18.01 19.19 -17.83
C ASN A 230 -18.33 18.17 -18.94
N PRO A 231 -18.98 18.58 -20.06
CA PRO A 231 -19.51 17.65 -21.06
C PRO A 231 -18.42 16.90 -21.84
N VAL A 232 -17.18 17.39 -21.85
CA VAL A 232 -16.06 16.75 -22.54
C VAL A 232 -15.11 16.02 -21.58
N TRP A 233 -15.48 15.88 -20.30
CA TRP A 233 -14.72 15.12 -19.32
C TRP A 233 -14.82 13.60 -19.57
N PRO A 234 -13.73 12.83 -19.36
CA PRO A 234 -13.77 11.39 -19.48
C PRO A 234 -14.87 10.76 -18.62
N SER A 235 -15.54 9.74 -19.17
CA SER A 235 -16.63 9.08 -18.47
C SER A 235 -16.17 8.51 -17.12
N ARG A 236 -17.05 8.61 -16.12
CA ARG A 236 -16.83 8.06 -14.79
C ARG A 236 -16.86 6.53 -14.84
N ARG A 237 -15.99 5.88 -14.07
CA ARG A 237 -16.08 4.44 -13.82
C ARG A 237 -17.26 4.15 -12.92
N THR A 238 -17.95 3.05 -13.19
CA THR A 238 -18.93 2.47 -12.29
C THR A 238 -18.46 1.09 -11.89
N ILE A 239 -18.96 0.56 -10.77
CA ILE A 239 -18.68 -0.83 -10.39
C ILE A 239 -19.09 -1.79 -11.52
N ALA A 240 -20.22 -1.52 -12.17
CA ALA A 240 -20.69 -2.29 -13.31
C ALA A 240 -19.71 -2.21 -14.49
N SER A 241 -19.22 -1.01 -14.87
CA SER A 241 -18.26 -0.88 -15.98
C SER A 241 -16.95 -1.59 -15.69
N MET A 242 -16.42 -1.48 -14.46
CA MET A 242 -15.20 -2.19 -14.06
C MET A 242 -15.37 -3.71 -14.13
N ASN A 243 -16.51 -4.24 -13.70
CA ASN A 243 -16.82 -5.68 -13.78
C ASN A 243 -16.96 -6.15 -15.23
N THR A 244 -17.60 -5.33 -16.08
CA THR A 244 -17.71 -5.59 -17.52
C THR A 244 -16.33 -5.61 -18.19
N ASP A 245 -15.50 -4.61 -17.93
CA ASP A 245 -14.12 -4.54 -18.45
C ASP A 245 -13.31 -5.78 -18.04
N LEU A 246 -13.37 -6.17 -16.76
CA LEU A 246 -12.68 -7.37 -16.28
C LEU A 246 -13.21 -8.65 -16.93
N THR A 247 -14.54 -8.77 -17.10
CA THR A 247 -15.18 -9.93 -17.75
C THR A 247 -14.77 -10.02 -19.22
N ASN A 248 -14.77 -8.88 -19.93
CA ASN A 248 -14.34 -8.80 -21.31
C ASN A 248 -12.85 -9.13 -21.45
N ASN A 249 -12.01 -8.67 -20.52
CA ASN A 249 -10.59 -9.00 -20.52
C ASN A 249 -10.35 -10.50 -20.31
N LYS A 250 -11.08 -11.13 -19.39
CA LYS A 250 -11.02 -12.59 -19.19
C LYS A 250 -11.42 -13.39 -20.44
N ALA A 251 -12.29 -12.84 -21.27
CA ALA A 251 -12.74 -13.46 -22.51
C ALA A 251 -11.93 -13.06 -23.74
N ASP A 252 -10.94 -12.16 -23.60
CA ASP A 252 -10.19 -11.60 -24.72
C ASP A 252 -9.05 -12.52 -25.16
N PRO A 253 -9.08 -13.09 -26.37
CA PRO A 253 -8.04 -14.01 -26.84
C PRO A 253 -6.79 -13.28 -27.37
N ARG A 254 -6.78 -11.94 -27.44
CA ARG A 254 -5.58 -11.19 -27.87
C ARG A 254 -4.42 -11.48 -26.93
N ARG A 255 -3.18 -11.33 -27.43
CA ARG A 255 -1.94 -11.54 -26.65
C ARG A 255 -1.94 -12.87 -25.87
N GLY A 256 -2.43 -13.95 -26.48
CA GLY A 256 -2.48 -15.28 -25.84
C GLY A 256 -3.50 -15.42 -24.71
N GLY A 257 -4.34 -14.40 -24.45
CA GLY A 257 -5.21 -14.36 -23.29
C GLY A 257 -4.55 -13.76 -22.03
N ASP A 258 -3.33 -13.23 -22.13
CA ASP A 258 -2.69 -12.51 -21.03
C ASP A 258 -3.50 -11.26 -20.66
N ARG A 259 -4.18 -11.35 -19.51
CA ARG A 259 -5.06 -10.29 -19.00
C ARG A 259 -4.33 -8.99 -18.73
N ARG A 260 -3.06 -9.02 -18.32
CA ARG A 260 -2.26 -7.79 -18.12
C ARG A 260 -1.85 -7.19 -19.45
N ALA A 261 -1.37 -8.00 -20.39
CA ALA A 261 -1.03 -7.52 -21.73
C ALA A 261 -2.25 -6.91 -22.45
N ASN A 262 -3.43 -7.50 -22.24
CA ASN A 262 -4.69 -7.03 -22.80
C ASN A 262 -5.32 -5.85 -22.05
N GLY A 263 -4.90 -5.56 -20.82
CA GLY A 263 -5.60 -4.61 -19.96
C GLY A 263 -5.69 -3.19 -20.53
N ALA A 264 -4.77 -2.77 -21.42
CA ALA A 264 -4.90 -1.50 -22.14
C ALA A 264 -6.20 -1.40 -22.99
N ASN A 265 -6.73 -2.53 -23.48
CA ASN A 265 -7.97 -2.61 -24.23
C ASN A 265 -9.23 -2.67 -23.34
N HIS A 266 -9.05 -2.89 -22.04
CA HIS A 266 -10.13 -3.08 -21.06
C HIS A 266 -9.97 -2.10 -19.89
N HIS A 267 -9.67 -0.86 -20.25
CA HIS A 267 -9.52 0.25 -19.30
C HIS A 267 -8.66 -0.09 -18.08
N SER A 268 -7.57 -0.83 -18.29
CA SER A 268 -6.58 -1.20 -17.27
C SER A 268 -7.09 -2.09 -16.12
N MET A 269 -8.26 -2.74 -16.29
CA MET A 269 -8.73 -3.80 -15.41
C MET A 269 -8.14 -5.14 -15.88
N ALA A 270 -7.39 -5.84 -15.04
CA ALA A 270 -6.63 -7.03 -15.48
C ALA A 270 -6.72 -8.23 -14.52
N GLU A 271 -6.91 -8.01 -13.23
CA GLU A 271 -6.81 -9.06 -12.21
C GLU A 271 -8.11 -9.19 -11.43
N ASP A 272 -8.31 -10.33 -10.78
CA ASP A 272 -9.45 -10.53 -9.90
C ASP A 272 -9.32 -9.69 -8.62
N PRO A 273 -10.35 -8.92 -8.22
CA PRO A 273 -10.28 -8.10 -7.02
C PRO A 273 -10.27 -8.95 -5.75
N ILE A 274 -9.41 -8.59 -4.80
CA ILE A 274 -9.33 -9.19 -3.46
C ILE A 274 -10.37 -8.57 -2.54
N LEU A 275 -10.53 -7.24 -2.61
CA LEU A 275 -11.47 -6.46 -1.82
C LEU A 275 -12.43 -5.70 -2.77
N PRO A 276 -13.32 -6.42 -3.49
CA PRO A 276 -14.22 -5.81 -4.46
C PRO A 276 -15.23 -4.90 -3.78
N VAL A 277 -15.20 -3.62 -4.17
CA VAL A 277 -16.26 -2.67 -3.83
C VAL A 277 -17.45 -2.94 -4.74
N ILE A 278 -18.63 -3.16 -4.16
CA ILE A 278 -19.85 -3.51 -4.92
C ILE A 278 -20.90 -2.38 -4.97
N THR A 279 -20.70 -1.32 -4.19
CA THR A 279 -21.69 -0.25 -4.01
C THR A 279 -21.45 0.91 -4.97
N ASP A 280 -20.38 1.67 -4.77
CA ASP A 280 -20.05 2.84 -5.59
C ASP A 280 -18.54 3.06 -5.61
N VAL A 281 -18.01 3.55 -6.73
CA VAL A 281 -16.57 3.81 -6.88
C VAL A 281 -16.04 4.86 -5.87
N CYS A 282 -16.88 5.76 -5.36
CA CYS A 282 -16.54 6.69 -4.27
C CYS A 282 -16.33 5.99 -2.91
N ASN A 283 -16.64 4.70 -2.78
CA ASN A 283 -16.23 3.90 -1.62
C ASN A 283 -14.75 3.47 -1.74
N ILE A 284 -14.11 3.62 -2.90
CA ILE A 284 -12.65 3.57 -3.05
C ILE A 284 -12.11 4.97 -2.76
N VAL A 285 -11.51 5.14 -1.58
CA VAL A 285 -11.14 6.47 -1.06
C VAL A 285 -9.85 6.95 -1.72
N PRO A 286 -9.82 8.14 -2.36
CA PRO A 286 -8.57 8.71 -2.84
C PRO A 286 -7.56 8.91 -1.71
N PRO A 287 -6.28 8.55 -1.89
CA PRO A 287 -5.28 8.57 -0.83
C PRO A 287 -4.81 10.00 -0.53
N SER A 288 -5.63 10.74 0.21
CA SER A 288 -5.49 12.15 0.51
C SER A 288 -4.12 12.53 1.10
N LEU A 289 -3.56 11.69 1.98
CA LEU A 289 -2.23 11.92 2.55
C LEU A 289 -1.15 11.72 1.49
N HIS A 290 -1.20 10.64 0.72
CA HIS A 290 -0.18 10.39 -0.33
C HIS A 290 -0.28 11.35 -1.51
N ILE A 291 -1.47 11.92 -1.77
CA ILE A 291 -1.66 13.03 -2.71
C ILE A 291 -0.92 14.27 -2.18
N LEU A 292 -1.16 14.68 -0.93
CA LEU A 292 -0.42 15.77 -0.27
C LEU A 292 1.10 15.58 -0.35
N LEU A 293 1.58 14.42 0.11
CA LEU A 293 3.00 14.10 0.11
C LEU A 293 3.60 14.18 -1.30
N GLY A 294 2.91 13.58 -2.28
CA GLY A 294 3.40 13.53 -3.66
C GLY A 294 3.47 14.89 -4.33
N LEU A 295 2.45 15.73 -4.15
CA LEU A 295 2.40 17.06 -4.78
C LEU A 295 3.39 18.03 -4.14
N VAL A 296 3.45 18.08 -2.80
CA VAL A 296 4.40 18.96 -2.12
C VAL A 296 5.84 18.56 -2.42
N VAL A 297 6.17 17.26 -2.43
CA VAL A 297 7.50 16.79 -2.82
C VAL A 297 7.81 17.16 -4.28
N ARG A 298 6.87 16.98 -5.22
CA ARG A 298 7.07 17.31 -6.64
C ARG A 298 7.39 18.80 -6.81
N TYR A 299 6.56 19.67 -6.27
CA TYR A 299 6.71 21.11 -6.50
C TYR A 299 7.85 21.72 -5.67
N TYR A 300 8.18 21.14 -4.53
CA TYR A 300 9.43 21.48 -3.84
C TYR A 300 10.66 21.09 -4.68
N ARG A 301 10.66 19.92 -5.33
CA ARG A 301 11.75 19.55 -6.25
C ARG A 301 11.85 20.50 -7.44
N MET A 302 10.71 20.98 -7.96
CA MET A 302 10.69 22.01 -9.00
C MET A 302 11.40 23.29 -8.53
N LEU A 303 11.15 23.72 -7.28
CA LEU A 303 11.89 24.83 -6.66
C LEU A 303 13.40 24.55 -6.55
N GLU A 304 13.80 23.35 -6.14
CA GLU A 304 15.22 22.96 -6.08
C GLU A 304 15.90 23.00 -7.46
N ILE A 305 15.22 22.49 -8.49
CA ILE A 305 15.72 22.49 -9.87
C ILE A 305 15.90 23.92 -10.37
N HIS A 306 14.95 24.81 -10.10
CA HIS A 306 15.09 26.22 -10.49
C HIS A 306 16.22 26.94 -9.74
N CYS A 307 16.41 26.68 -8.45
CA CYS A 307 17.57 27.24 -7.73
C CYS A 307 18.89 26.84 -8.39
N ARG A 308 19.00 25.57 -8.78
CA ARG A 308 20.18 25.05 -9.49
C ARG A 308 20.39 25.68 -10.86
N GLN A 309 19.31 25.92 -11.60
CA GLN A 309 19.38 26.59 -12.90
C GLN A 309 19.87 28.04 -12.75
N ILE A 310 19.35 28.79 -11.76
CA ILE A 310 19.79 30.17 -11.47
C ILE A 310 21.27 30.18 -11.05
N ASP A 311 21.66 29.27 -10.17
CA ASP A 311 23.04 29.10 -9.73
C ASP A 311 23.96 28.79 -10.93
N ALA A 312 23.55 27.88 -11.82
CA ALA A 312 24.27 27.53 -13.02
C ALA A 312 24.50 28.72 -13.97
N THR A 313 23.48 29.56 -14.19
CA THR A 313 23.61 30.79 -14.98
C THR A 313 24.57 31.78 -14.33
N SER A 314 24.57 31.85 -13.00
CA SER A 314 25.40 32.78 -12.22
C SER A 314 26.86 32.34 -12.10
N LEU A 315 27.12 31.02 -12.18
CA LEU A 315 28.45 30.41 -12.02
C LEU A 315 29.24 30.26 -13.35
N GLY A 316 28.61 30.51 -14.51
CA GLY A 316 29.24 30.54 -15.85
C GLY A 316 29.05 29.25 -16.67
N GLU A 317 29.38 29.30 -17.98
CA GLU A 317 29.10 28.23 -18.98
C GLU A 317 29.57 26.82 -18.56
N ARG A 318 30.78 26.72 -17.98
CA ARG A 318 31.37 25.44 -17.54
C ARG A 318 30.61 24.75 -16.41
N ASP A 319 29.84 25.51 -15.63
CA ASP A 319 29.01 24.98 -14.54
C ASP A 319 27.59 24.66 -15.02
N HIS A 320 27.06 25.45 -15.96
CA HIS A 320 25.82 25.11 -16.66
C HIS A 320 25.92 23.80 -17.43
N GLU A 321 27.03 23.55 -18.14
CA GLU A 321 27.28 22.26 -18.79
C GLU A 321 27.26 21.08 -17.81
N LEU A 322 27.73 21.27 -16.57
CA LEU A 322 27.74 20.23 -15.54
C LEU A 322 26.32 19.87 -15.07
N TYR A 323 25.44 20.86 -14.94
CA TYR A 323 24.04 20.62 -14.58
C TYR A 323 23.27 19.94 -15.72
N VAL A 324 23.49 20.37 -16.97
CA VAL A 324 22.92 19.71 -18.15
C VAL A 324 23.44 18.27 -18.31
N GLU A 325 24.74 18.05 -18.04
CA GLU A 325 25.35 16.73 -17.99
C GLU A 325 24.67 15.86 -16.91
N TRP A 326 24.46 16.41 -15.71
CA TRP A 326 23.79 15.70 -14.61
C TRP A 326 22.37 15.26 -15.00
N GLU A 327 21.58 16.16 -15.60
CA GLU A 327 20.20 15.88 -15.97
C GLU A 327 20.13 14.77 -17.04
N ARG A 328 21.00 14.87 -18.06
CA ARG A 328 21.13 13.85 -19.11
C ARG A 328 21.58 12.50 -18.54
N VAL A 329 22.61 12.48 -17.70
CA VAL A 329 23.15 11.27 -17.08
C VAL A 329 22.12 10.66 -16.12
N SER A 330 21.35 11.49 -15.40
CA SER A 330 20.27 11.02 -14.52
C SER A 330 19.16 10.32 -15.31
N SER A 331 18.77 10.85 -16.47
CA SER A 331 17.78 10.21 -17.35
C SER A 331 18.30 8.87 -17.87
N PHE A 332 19.52 8.86 -18.41
CA PHE A 332 20.15 7.65 -18.97
C PHE A 332 20.38 6.56 -17.93
N THR A 333 20.85 6.92 -16.72
CA THR A 333 21.08 5.95 -15.63
C THR A 333 19.79 5.24 -15.23
N LYS A 334 18.65 5.95 -15.29
CA LYS A 334 17.34 5.38 -14.98
C LYS A 334 16.88 4.37 -16.03
N GLU A 335 17.13 4.64 -17.31
CA GLU A 335 16.87 3.69 -18.40
C GLU A 335 17.76 2.44 -18.27
N ALA A 336 19.05 2.62 -17.98
CA ALA A 336 20.00 1.52 -17.77
C ALA A 336 19.66 0.66 -16.54
N GLU A 337 19.17 1.27 -15.45
CA GLU A 337 18.71 0.55 -14.27
C GLU A 337 17.51 -0.35 -14.57
N LEU A 338 16.55 0.16 -15.34
CA LEU A 338 15.38 -0.61 -15.77
C LEU A 338 15.78 -1.82 -16.61
N LEU A 339 16.71 -1.64 -17.55
CA LEU A 339 17.23 -2.73 -18.39
C LEU A 339 18.01 -3.78 -17.56
N TYR A 340 18.86 -3.35 -16.62
CA TYR A 340 19.59 -4.25 -15.74
C TYR A 340 18.65 -5.12 -14.89
N LEU A 341 17.60 -4.50 -14.33
CA LEU A 341 16.61 -5.22 -13.53
C LEU A 341 15.87 -6.27 -14.37
N ASP A 342 15.45 -5.91 -15.58
CA ASP A 342 14.79 -6.82 -16.52
C ASP A 342 15.66 -8.03 -16.89
N CYS A 343 16.93 -7.80 -17.25
CA CYS A 343 17.87 -8.89 -17.54
C CYS A 343 18.10 -9.79 -16.32
N LYS A 344 18.21 -9.22 -15.11
CA LYS A 344 18.47 -9.97 -13.88
C LYS A 344 17.31 -10.90 -13.52
N ASP A 345 16.09 -10.45 -13.78
CA ASP A 345 14.90 -11.27 -13.56
C ASP A 345 14.84 -12.43 -14.56
N SER A 346 15.11 -12.17 -15.85
CA SER A 346 15.21 -13.21 -16.89
C SER A 346 16.27 -14.28 -16.57
N LEU A 347 17.43 -13.91 -16.01
CA LEU A 347 18.44 -14.88 -15.58
C LEU A 347 17.97 -15.75 -14.41
N ARG A 348 17.26 -15.16 -13.43
CA ARG A 348 16.80 -15.91 -12.25
C ARG A 348 15.82 -17.02 -12.67
N GLU A 349 14.94 -16.73 -13.62
CA GLU A 349 14.00 -17.70 -14.18
C GLU A 349 14.73 -18.91 -14.79
N GLU A 350 15.78 -18.67 -15.58
CA GLU A 350 16.58 -19.75 -16.17
C GLU A 350 17.31 -20.59 -15.11
N GLU A 351 17.84 -19.97 -14.05
CA GLU A 351 18.48 -20.67 -12.93
C GLU A 351 17.50 -21.55 -12.13
N GLU A 352 16.26 -21.08 -11.96
CA GLU A 352 15.16 -21.83 -11.34
C GLU A 352 14.81 -23.07 -12.19
N VAL A 353 14.68 -22.91 -13.50
CA VAL A 353 14.44 -24.02 -14.44
C VAL A 353 15.57 -25.07 -14.35
N LEU A 354 16.84 -24.65 -14.27
CA LEU A 354 17.96 -25.59 -14.08
C LEU A 354 17.89 -26.31 -12.73
N SER A 355 17.52 -25.61 -11.66
CA SER A 355 17.34 -26.21 -10.33
C SER A 355 16.30 -27.33 -10.36
N ASN A 356 15.20 -27.09 -11.08
CA ASN A 356 14.13 -28.06 -11.28
C ASN A 356 14.58 -29.28 -12.07
N PHE A 357 15.32 -29.09 -13.17
CA PHE A 357 15.93 -30.21 -13.89
C PHE A 357 16.92 -31.00 -13.03
N LYS A 358 17.74 -30.34 -12.20
CA LYS A 358 18.67 -31.03 -11.29
C LYS A 358 17.96 -31.89 -10.24
N ARG A 359 16.83 -31.42 -9.70
CA ARG A 359 15.99 -32.22 -8.79
C ARG A 359 15.44 -33.46 -9.49
N ALA A 360 15.09 -33.34 -10.76
CA ALA A 360 14.60 -34.44 -11.59
C ALA A 360 15.61 -35.57 -11.81
N VAL A 361 16.92 -35.29 -11.74
CA VAL A 361 17.97 -36.31 -11.91
C VAL A 361 17.94 -37.37 -10.79
N ASN A 362 17.65 -36.94 -9.55
CA ASN A 362 17.74 -37.80 -8.36
C ASN A 362 16.39 -38.41 -7.97
N TYR A 363 15.36 -38.19 -8.79
CA TYR A 363 13.99 -38.55 -8.47
C TYR A 363 13.64 -39.91 -9.09
N THR A 364 13.48 -40.93 -8.24
CA THR A 364 13.27 -42.34 -8.65
C THR A 364 11.80 -42.78 -8.65
N GLY A 365 10.88 -41.97 -8.12
CA GLY A 365 9.47 -42.32 -7.99
C GLY A 365 8.61 -41.72 -9.09
N LYS A 366 8.45 -42.36 -10.24
CA LYS A 366 7.45 -41.90 -11.23
C LYS A 366 6.06 -41.86 -10.57
N PRO A 367 5.36 -40.72 -10.50
CA PRO A 367 3.95 -40.72 -10.19
C PRO A 367 3.23 -41.49 -11.30
N GLU A 368 2.25 -42.34 -10.96
CA GLU A 368 1.55 -43.21 -11.94
C GLU A 368 0.88 -42.44 -13.09
N ASN A 369 0.72 -41.11 -12.97
CA ASN A 369 -0.05 -40.24 -13.88
C ASN A 369 0.76 -39.13 -14.60
N VAL A 370 2.10 -39.11 -14.60
CA VAL A 370 2.89 -38.04 -15.27
C VAL A 370 3.85 -38.62 -16.31
N ARG A 371 3.53 -38.47 -17.61
CA ARG A 371 4.34 -39.02 -18.73
C ARG A 371 4.87 -37.94 -19.69
N CYS A 372 5.60 -36.96 -19.17
CA CYS A 372 6.39 -36.07 -20.03
C CYS A 372 7.41 -36.87 -20.84
N SER A 373 7.42 -36.67 -22.16
CA SER A 373 8.32 -37.36 -23.11
C SER A 373 9.73 -36.75 -23.15
N MET A 374 9.99 -35.73 -22.33
CA MET A 374 11.32 -35.14 -22.22
C MET A 374 12.27 -36.11 -21.51
N PRO A 375 13.51 -36.32 -21.99
CA PRO A 375 14.49 -37.21 -21.35
C PRO A 375 14.80 -36.85 -19.89
N LEU A 376 14.56 -35.59 -19.50
CA LEU A 376 14.55 -35.12 -18.13
C LEU A 376 13.41 -34.13 -17.95
N CYS A 377 12.53 -34.39 -16.98
CA CYS A 377 11.34 -33.58 -16.75
C CYS A 377 11.47 -32.75 -15.47
N ALA A 378 11.58 -31.43 -15.63
CA ALA A 378 11.68 -30.47 -14.51
C ALA A 378 10.50 -30.58 -13.52
N ILE A 379 9.30 -30.92 -14.01
CA ILE A 379 8.06 -30.97 -13.22
C ILE A 379 7.97 -32.23 -12.35
N SER A 380 8.50 -33.36 -12.83
CA SER A 380 8.33 -34.66 -12.18
C SER A 380 8.90 -34.73 -10.76
N ALA A 381 9.93 -33.94 -10.43
CA ALA A 381 10.54 -33.93 -9.09
C ALA A 381 9.99 -32.88 -8.12
N ILE A 382 9.14 -31.96 -8.59
CA ILE A 382 8.57 -30.89 -7.75
C ILE A 382 7.21 -31.31 -7.18
N GLY A 383 6.60 -32.37 -7.72
CA GLY A 383 5.31 -32.89 -7.24
C GLY A 383 4.17 -31.89 -7.41
N ALA A 384 4.16 -31.12 -8.52
CA ALA A 384 3.12 -30.15 -8.78
C ALA A 384 1.74 -30.85 -8.86
N MET A 385 0.81 -30.48 -7.97
CA MET A 385 -0.60 -30.89 -8.00
C MET A 385 -1.48 -29.78 -8.60
N GLY A 386 -1.10 -29.22 -9.76
CA GLY A 386 -1.82 -28.15 -10.44
C GLY A 386 -1.76 -28.26 -11.98
N ASP A 387 -2.51 -27.41 -12.68
CA ASP A 387 -2.60 -27.39 -14.15
C ASP A 387 -1.25 -26.98 -14.76
N VAL A 388 -0.59 -27.93 -15.43
CA VAL A 388 0.67 -27.70 -16.17
C VAL A 388 0.34 -27.64 -17.65
N GLU A 389 0.89 -26.67 -18.37
CA GLU A 389 0.66 -26.54 -19.81
C GLU A 389 1.46 -27.57 -20.62
N TRP A 390 0.76 -28.24 -21.54
CA TRP A 390 1.29 -29.32 -22.37
C TRP A 390 1.21 -29.00 -23.85
N ILE A 391 2.19 -29.48 -24.60
CA ILE A 391 2.16 -29.47 -26.06
C ILE A 391 2.56 -30.85 -26.60
N GLN A 392 1.98 -31.23 -27.73
CA GLN A 392 2.28 -32.49 -28.40
C GLN A 392 3.18 -32.25 -29.61
N CYS A 393 4.21 -33.09 -29.77
CA CYS A 393 5.03 -33.13 -30.98
C CYS A 393 4.27 -33.86 -32.11
N THR A 394 4.34 -33.34 -33.34
CA THR A 394 3.65 -33.96 -34.49
C THR A 394 4.37 -35.18 -35.07
N GLN A 395 5.64 -35.41 -34.70
CA GLN A 395 6.47 -36.49 -35.25
C GLN A 395 6.70 -37.66 -34.28
N CYS A 396 6.52 -37.45 -32.99
CA CYS A 396 6.69 -38.52 -32.02
C CYS A 396 5.36 -39.31 -31.95
N GLY A 397 5.39 -40.65 -31.96
CA GLY A 397 4.27 -41.54 -32.33
C GLY A 397 2.88 -41.23 -31.76
N THR A 398 1.83 -41.65 -32.49
CA THR A 398 0.41 -41.28 -32.28
C THR A 398 -0.29 -41.93 -31.08
N ASP A 399 0.42 -42.69 -30.24
CA ASP A 399 -0.18 -43.34 -29.08
C ASP A 399 -0.51 -42.32 -27.98
N ARG A 400 -1.61 -42.55 -27.25
CA ARG A 400 -2.09 -41.66 -26.16
C ARG A 400 -1.05 -41.40 -25.05
N ASP A 401 0.01 -42.20 -25.01
CA ASP A 401 1.01 -42.23 -23.94
C ASP A 401 2.39 -41.65 -24.33
N SER A 402 2.57 -41.15 -25.56
CA SER A 402 3.87 -40.63 -26.05
C SER A 402 3.74 -39.31 -26.83
N GLY A 403 4.81 -38.50 -26.85
CA GLY A 403 4.88 -37.27 -27.65
C GLY A 403 4.43 -35.99 -26.96
N TRP A 404 4.10 -36.05 -25.66
CA TRP A 404 3.65 -34.91 -24.86
C TRP A 404 4.77 -34.30 -24.01
N TYR A 405 4.88 -32.98 -24.02
CA TYR A 405 5.93 -32.25 -23.32
C TYR A 405 5.35 -31.04 -22.57
N HIS A 406 5.95 -30.67 -21.44
CA HIS A 406 5.59 -29.43 -20.76
C HIS A 406 6.20 -28.22 -21.48
N PHE A 407 5.51 -27.09 -21.47
CA PHE A 407 6.03 -25.81 -21.99
C PHE A 407 7.38 -25.48 -21.34
N THR A 408 7.47 -25.61 -20.02
CA THR A 408 8.70 -25.40 -19.24
C THR A 408 9.81 -26.38 -19.63
N CYS A 409 9.49 -27.63 -19.99
CA CYS A 409 10.48 -28.63 -20.40
C CYS A 409 11.02 -28.36 -21.81
N LEU A 410 10.22 -27.75 -22.69
CA LEU A 410 10.61 -27.37 -24.05
C LEU A 410 11.11 -25.93 -24.17
N ARG A 411 10.91 -25.11 -23.13
CA ARG A 411 11.19 -23.68 -23.10
C ARG A 411 10.40 -22.91 -24.15
N LEU A 412 9.12 -23.24 -24.27
CA LEU A 412 8.21 -22.51 -25.13
C LEU A 412 7.64 -21.30 -24.37
N THR A 413 7.79 -20.12 -24.97
CA THR A 413 6.89 -18.99 -24.72
C THR A 413 5.56 -19.24 -25.44
N GLU A 414 4.49 -18.54 -25.03
CA GLU A 414 3.20 -18.61 -25.73
C GLU A 414 3.32 -18.33 -27.24
N GLU A 415 4.15 -17.37 -27.64
CA GLU A 415 4.43 -17.05 -29.05
C GLU A 415 5.13 -18.20 -29.79
N SER A 416 6.10 -18.84 -29.14
CA SER A 416 6.84 -19.97 -29.75
C SER A 416 6.05 -21.28 -29.74
N ALA A 417 5.07 -21.43 -28.85
CA ALA A 417 4.18 -22.60 -28.80
C ALA A 417 3.27 -22.65 -30.03
N ALA A 418 2.79 -21.51 -30.52
CA ALA A 418 1.94 -21.43 -31.71
C ALA A 418 2.61 -21.93 -33.00
N THR A 419 3.94 -21.90 -33.05
CA THR A 419 4.74 -22.34 -34.22
C THR A 419 5.49 -23.65 -33.97
N PHE A 420 5.33 -24.24 -32.78
CA PHE A 420 5.97 -25.49 -32.41
C PHE A 420 5.33 -26.66 -33.17
N THR A 421 6.16 -27.47 -33.82
CA THR A 421 5.73 -28.64 -34.61
C THR A 421 6.51 -29.89 -34.22
N VAL A 422 7.84 -29.78 -34.14
CA VAL A 422 8.73 -30.91 -33.87
C VAL A 422 9.55 -30.65 -32.60
N CYS A 423 9.57 -31.62 -31.69
CA CYS A 423 10.32 -31.52 -30.44
C CYS A 423 11.84 -31.69 -30.64
N PRO A 424 12.66 -31.21 -29.68
CA PRO A 424 14.12 -31.35 -29.71
C PRO A 424 14.60 -32.81 -29.76
N VAL A 425 13.82 -33.76 -29.25
CA VAL A 425 14.14 -35.20 -29.28
C VAL A 425 14.02 -35.75 -30.70
N CYS A 426 12.88 -35.49 -31.35
CA CYS A 426 12.62 -35.90 -32.73
C CYS A 426 13.53 -35.14 -33.74
N LYS A 427 14.08 -33.97 -33.36
CA LYS A 427 15.14 -33.25 -34.11
C LYS A 427 16.57 -33.76 -33.85
N GLY A 428 16.78 -34.66 -32.89
CA GLY A 428 18.12 -35.13 -32.50
C GLY A 428 18.95 -34.12 -31.70
N GLU A 429 18.36 -33.00 -31.26
CA GLU A 429 19.03 -31.95 -30.48
C GLU A 429 19.20 -32.35 -28.99
N ILE A 430 18.31 -33.20 -28.49
CA ILE A 430 18.31 -33.68 -27.11
C ILE A 430 18.03 -35.18 -27.12
N THR A 431 19.00 -35.99 -26.69
CA THR A 431 18.89 -37.46 -26.68
C THR A 431 18.87 -38.04 -25.27
N SER A 432 19.33 -37.27 -24.27
CA SER A 432 19.46 -37.71 -22.89
C SER A 432 19.15 -36.59 -21.89
N GLY A 433 18.95 -36.94 -20.62
CA GLY A 433 18.82 -35.94 -19.56
C GLY A 433 20.07 -35.08 -19.35
N ALA A 434 21.24 -35.59 -19.73
CA ALA A 434 22.48 -34.82 -19.70
C ALA A 434 22.47 -33.69 -20.76
N ASP A 435 21.88 -33.93 -21.93
CA ASP A 435 21.74 -32.93 -22.99
C ASP A 435 20.80 -31.79 -22.57
N VAL A 436 19.73 -32.12 -21.84
CA VAL A 436 18.80 -31.14 -21.24
C VAL A 436 19.54 -30.21 -20.29
N LEU A 437 20.30 -30.78 -19.35
CA LEU A 437 21.08 -29.99 -18.39
C LEU A 437 22.16 -29.15 -19.09
N THR A 438 22.75 -29.65 -20.17
CA THR A 438 23.78 -28.96 -20.94
C THR A 438 23.18 -27.78 -21.70
N SER A 439 22.07 -27.98 -22.41
CA SER A 439 21.32 -26.93 -23.10
C SER A 439 20.84 -25.84 -22.14
N GLN A 440 20.40 -26.22 -20.93
CA GLN A 440 19.98 -25.27 -19.91
C GLN A 440 21.15 -24.47 -19.33
N ARG A 441 22.29 -25.12 -19.08
CA ARG A 441 23.51 -24.42 -18.63
C ARG A 441 24.03 -23.43 -19.68
N GLN A 442 23.90 -23.74 -20.98
CA GLN A 442 24.24 -22.82 -22.06
C GLN A 442 23.35 -21.58 -22.07
N GLN A 443 22.03 -21.73 -21.90
CA GLN A 443 21.12 -20.57 -21.81
C GLN A 443 21.38 -19.71 -20.58
N ILE A 444 21.58 -20.32 -19.41
CA ILE A 444 22.00 -19.59 -18.20
C ILE A 444 23.31 -18.86 -18.46
N SER A 445 24.27 -19.47 -19.16
CA SER A 445 25.53 -18.81 -19.51
C SER A 445 25.30 -17.58 -20.39
N LYS A 446 24.39 -17.65 -21.36
CA LYS A 446 24.01 -16.53 -22.22
C LYS A 446 23.32 -15.42 -21.42
N LYS A 447 22.34 -15.75 -20.58
CA LYS A 447 21.67 -14.80 -19.68
C LYS A 447 22.60 -14.19 -18.64
N LYS A 448 23.58 -14.95 -18.13
CA LYS A 448 24.64 -14.43 -17.26
C LYS A 448 25.49 -13.39 -17.98
N ALA A 449 25.78 -13.61 -19.26
CA ALA A 449 26.47 -12.61 -20.06
C ALA A 449 25.62 -11.35 -20.27
N GLU A 450 24.34 -11.48 -20.62
CA GLU A 450 23.40 -10.35 -20.76
C GLU A 450 23.27 -9.53 -19.46
N VAL A 451 23.10 -10.20 -18.30
CA VAL A 451 23.06 -9.55 -16.98
C VAL A 451 24.37 -8.87 -16.66
N SER A 452 25.50 -9.53 -16.92
CA SER A 452 26.82 -8.95 -16.63
C SER A 452 27.06 -7.72 -17.49
N GLN A 453 26.62 -7.73 -18.75
CA GLN A 453 26.68 -6.59 -19.65
C GLN A 453 25.78 -5.44 -19.17
N ALA A 454 24.48 -5.68 -18.97
CA ALA A 454 23.54 -4.65 -18.52
C ALA A 454 23.93 -4.09 -17.14
N LYS A 455 24.46 -4.95 -16.24
CA LYS A 455 25.01 -4.52 -14.96
C LYS A 455 26.25 -3.65 -15.14
N SER A 456 27.17 -4.01 -16.02
CA SER A 456 28.34 -3.20 -16.32
C SER A 456 27.94 -1.83 -16.86
N GLU A 457 26.95 -1.77 -17.75
CA GLU A 457 26.41 -0.51 -18.29
C GLU A 457 25.74 0.34 -17.21
N TYR A 458 24.92 -0.27 -16.33
CA TYR A 458 24.35 0.40 -15.17
C TYR A 458 25.41 0.88 -14.17
N ASP A 459 26.39 0.04 -13.81
CA ASP A 459 27.44 0.38 -12.86
C ASP A 459 28.32 1.53 -13.39
N VAL A 460 28.60 1.55 -14.71
CA VAL A 460 29.27 2.67 -15.38
C VAL A 460 28.40 3.93 -15.37
N ALA A 461 27.12 3.83 -15.73
CA ALA A 461 26.19 4.95 -15.73
C ALA A 461 26.01 5.54 -14.33
N LYS A 462 25.88 4.67 -13.33
CA LYS A 462 25.76 5.02 -11.91
C LYS A 462 27.03 5.65 -11.37
N SER A 463 28.20 5.07 -11.64
CA SER A 463 29.48 5.66 -11.24
C SER A 463 29.66 7.05 -11.87
N LYS A 464 29.25 7.21 -13.13
CA LYS A 464 29.21 8.52 -13.79
C LYS A 464 28.20 9.47 -13.13
N LEU A 465 27.00 9.01 -12.81
CA LEU A 465 25.98 9.80 -12.11
C LEU A 465 26.47 10.23 -10.72
N ASP A 466 27.06 9.33 -9.95
CA ASP A 466 27.60 9.61 -8.62
C ASP A 466 28.78 10.59 -8.70
N SER A 467 29.66 10.45 -9.70
CA SER A 467 30.76 11.39 -9.96
C SER A 467 30.25 12.78 -10.37
N VAL A 468 29.31 12.84 -11.32
CA VAL A 468 28.70 14.10 -11.77
C VAL A 468 27.89 14.73 -10.63
N TYR A 469 27.13 13.94 -9.88
CA TYR A 469 26.36 14.41 -8.73
C TYR A 469 27.26 14.87 -7.58
N ALA A 470 28.39 14.22 -7.33
CA ALA A 470 29.39 14.69 -6.37
C ALA A 470 30.03 16.01 -6.83
N ARG A 471 30.30 16.18 -8.13
CA ARG A 471 30.77 17.46 -8.71
C ARG A 471 29.70 18.55 -8.59
N VAL A 472 28.43 18.22 -8.82
CA VAL A 472 27.29 19.13 -8.61
C VAL A 472 27.14 19.50 -7.14
N LEU A 473 27.24 18.53 -6.23
CA LEU A 473 27.19 18.75 -4.78
C LEU A 473 28.36 19.60 -4.28
N ALA A 474 29.56 19.37 -4.82
CA ALA A 474 30.75 20.17 -4.54
C ALA A 474 30.63 21.60 -5.08
N LYS A 475 29.70 21.82 -6.02
CA LYS A 475 29.39 23.12 -6.62
C LYS A 475 27.97 23.58 -6.30
N ARG A 476 27.42 23.21 -5.14
CA ARG A 476 26.14 23.76 -4.67
C ARG A 476 26.22 25.27 -4.72
N GLY A 477 25.41 25.86 -5.58
CA GLY A 477 25.38 27.30 -5.72
C GLY A 477 24.71 27.98 -4.53
N PRO A 478 24.86 29.31 -4.44
CA PRO A 478 24.37 30.08 -3.31
C PRO A 478 22.86 29.95 -3.09
N LYS A 479 22.04 29.83 -4.16
CA LYS A 479 20.58 29.70 -4.04
C LYS A 479 20.17 28.34 -3.49
N GLU A 480 20.76 27.26 -3.97
CA GLU A 480 20.49 25.91 -3.42
C GLU A 480 20.94 25.80 -1.95
N ILE A 481 22.09 26.39 -1.59
CA ILE A 481 22.55 26.43 -0.20
C ILE A 481 21.55 27.19 0.67
N GLU A 482 21.12 28.38 0.24
CA GLU A 482 20.17 29.18 1.02
C GLU A 482 18.81 28.51 1.15
N LEU A 483 18.29 27.87 0.09
CA LEU A 483 17.05 27.10 0.16
C LEU A 483 17.13 25.97 1.21
N ASN A 484 18.24 25.22 1.21
CA ASN A 484 18.47 24.16 2.20
C ASN A 484 18.64 24.73 3.60
N ARG A 485 19.33 25.87 3.75
CA ARG A 485 19.49 26.58 5.02
C ARG A 485 18.13 26.98 5.59
N ILE A 486 17.26 27.59 4.79
CA ILE A 486 15.90 27.98 5.22
C ILE A 486 15.12 26.73 5.63
N LEU A 487 15.12 25.69 4.81
CA LEU A 487 14.38 24.46 5.10
C LEU A 487 14.85 23.77 6.40
N GLU A 488 16.16 23.55 6.57
CA GLU A 488 16.71 22.78 7.68
C GLU A 488 16.88 23.61 8.95
N ASN A 489 17.35 24.85 8.83
CA ASN A 489 17.68 25.68 9.99
C ASN A 489 16.50 26.55 10.42
N ASP A 490 15.76 27.16 9.49
CA ASP A 490 14.67 28.07 9.86
C ASP A 490 13.35 27.31 10.06
N LEU A 491 13.05 26.33 9.18
CA LEU A 491 11.81 25.56 9.25
C LEU A 491 11.94 24.25 10.04
N LYS A 492 13.17 23.85 10.41
CA LYS A 492 13.45 22.59 11.11
C LYS A 492 12.94 21.35 10.38
N VAL A 493 12.91 21.41 9.03
CA VAL A 493 12.51 20.30 8.17
C VAL A 493 13.75 19.60 7.64
N GLN A 494 14.02 18.41 8.17
CA GLN A 494 15.17 17.60 7.71
C GLN A 494 14.76 16.66 6.58
N LYS A 495 15.52 16.70 5.48
CA LYS A 495 15.41 15.69 4.42
C LYS A 495 15.98 14.37 4.92
N ARG A 496 15.19 13.29 4.90
CA ARG A 496 15.69 11.95 5.20
C ARG A 496 16.14 11.28 3.90
N ALA A 497 17.29 10.60 3.93
CA ALA A 497 17.97 10.08 2.74
C ALA A 497 17.43 8.74 2.20
N TYR A 498 16.28 8.22 2.66
CA TYR A 498 15.83 6.87 2.30
C TYR A 498 14.66 6.88 1.31
N HIS A 499 14.87 6.22 0.16
CA HIS A 499 13.91 5.88 -0.90
C HIS A 499 12.83 6.94 -1.22
N SER A 500 13.17 7.92 -2.08
CA SER A 500 12.21 8.73 -2.83
C SER A 500 11.12 9.51 -2.05
N GLN A 501 11.20 9.61 -0.72
CA GLN A 501 10.28 10.39 0.12
C GLN A 501 11.05 11.33 1.06
N CYS A 502 11.22 12.59 0.63
CA CYS A 502 11.99 13.61 1.38
C CYS A 502 11.22 14.18 2.60
N PHE A 503 9.88 14.06 2.62
CA PHE A 503 9.01 14.74 3.58
C PHE A 503 7.93 13.80 4.13
N VAL A 504 7.65 13.93 5.44
CA VAL A 504 6.46 13.34 6.08
C VAL A 504 5.33 14.35 6.11
N GLY A 505 4.10 13.93 6.47
CA GLY A 505 2.92 14.81 6.42
C GLY A 505 3.10 16.12 7.19
N ASN A 506 3.77 16.09 8.35
CA ASN A 506 4.07 17.30 9.12
C ASN A 506 5.06 18.24 8.41
N HIS A 507 6.08 17.69 7.73
CA HIS A 507 7.01 18.49 6.93
C HIS A 507 6.26 19.21 5.81
N CYS A 508 5.36 18.52 5.11
CA CYS A 508 4.54 19.12 4.06
C CYS A 508 3.67 20.26 4.59
N LYS A 509 3.06 20.11 5.78
CA LYS A 509 2.32 21.20 6.42
C LYS A 509 3.20 22.41 6.72
N ILE A 510 4.38 22.20 7.29
CA ILE A 510 5.34 23.28 7.60
C ILE A 510 5.78 24.01 6.32
N ILE A 511 6.09 23.27 5.26
CA ILE A 511 6.48 23.82 3.95
C ILE A 511 5.36 24.71 3.40
N LEU A 512 4.11 24.20 3.34
CA LEU A 512 2.98 24.96 2.83
C LEU A 512 2.72 26.24 3.64
N GLN A 513 2.88 26.17 4.97
CA GLN A 513 2.69 27.31 5.88
C GLN A 513 3.79 28.38 5.81
N ASN A 514 4.93 28.08 5.19
CA ASN A 514 6.10 28.96 5.15
C ASN A 514 6.67 29.12 3.73
N VAL A 515 5.82 28.95 2.71
CA VAL A 515 6.24 29.01 1.31
C VAL A 515 6.92 30.34 0.97
N GLU A 516 6.45 31.43 1.57
CA GLU A 516 6.95 32.78 1.39
C GLU A 516 8.45 32.84 1.69
N LYS A 517 8.89 32.18 2.77
CA LYS A 517 10.30 32.12 3.16
C LYS A 517 11.12 31.32 2.15
N LEU A 518 10.59 30.18 1.68
CA LEU A 518 11.27 29.32 0.72
C LEU A 518 11.45 30.01 -0.63
N LEU A 519 10.51 30.85 -1.04
CA LEU A 519 10.53 31.51 -2.34
C LEU A 519 11.43 32.76 -2.39
N ILE A 520 11.94 33.26 -1.25
CA ILE A 520 12.89 34.39 -1.21
C ILE A 520 14.15 34.11 -2.04
N VAL A 521 14.52 32.85 -2.22
CA VAL A 521 15.69 32.46 -3.02
C VAL A 521 15.49 32.69 -4.53
N ILE A 522 14.24 32.81 -4.99
CA ILE A 522 13.90 32.99 -6.41
C ILE A 522 13.85 34.48 -6.76
N ASP A 523 14.74 34.92 -7.65
CA ASP A 523 14.80 36.31 -8.11
C ASP A 523 13.82 36.59 -9.28
N ASP A 524 13.47 35.57 -10.06
CA ASP A 524 12.45 35.65 -11.12
C ASP A 524 11.05 35.89 -10.51
N LYS A 525 10.58 37.14 -10.62
CA LYS A 525 9.30 37.59 -10.05
C LYS A 525 8.08 36.88 -10.67
N PRO A 526 7.96 36.75 -12.01
CA PRO A 526 6.93 35.90 -12.61
C PRO A 526 6.89 34.48 -12.05
N LEU A 527 8.02 33.77 -12.00
CA LEU A 527 8.08 32.40 -11.50
C LEU A 527 7.77 32.31 -10.00
N GLN A 528 8.34 33.22 -9.19
CA GLN A 528 8.07 33.34 -7.76
C GLN A 528 6.56 33.50 -7.50
N THR A 529 5.89 34.33 -8.30
CA THR A 529 4.43 34.56 -8.19
C THR A 529 3.65 33.29 -8.54
N LYS A 530 4.00 32.61 -9.63
CA LYS A 530 3.36 31.33 -10.02
C LYS A 530 3.53 30.26 -8.94
N LEU A 531 4.75 30.10 -8.41
CA LEU A 531 5.03 29.13 -7.34
C LEU A 531 4.26 29.47 -6.06
N TYR A 532 4.24 30.75 -5.67
CA TYR A 532 3.48 31.20 -4.51
C TYR A 532 1.99 30.87 -4.64
N GLU A 533 1.40 31.16 -5.80
CA GLU A 533 0.00 30.86 -6.09
C GLU A 533 -0.27 29.36 -6.03
N LEU A 534 0.59 28.52 -6.62
CA LEU A 534 0.47 27.06 -6.57
C LEU A 534 0.46 26.53 -5.14
N PHE A 535 1.47 26.89 -4.34
CA PHE A 535 1.56 26.44 -2.95
C PHE A 535 0.45 27.01 -2.08
N SER A 536 -0.03 28.24 -2.34
CA SER A 536 -1.15 28.85 -1.63
C SER A 536 -2.46 28.10 -1.91
N LYS A 537 -2.75 27.79 -3.19
CA LYS A 537 -3.91 26.96 -3.55
C LYS A 537 -3.85 25.58 -2.88
N LEU A 538 -2.68 24.92 -2.90
CA LEU A 538 -2.50 23.64 -2.21
C LEU A 538 -2.69 23.78 -0.69
N ARG A 539 -2.14 24.82 -0.06
CA ARG A 539 -2.30 25.11 1.37
C ARG A 539 -3.78 25.23 1.74
N GLU A 540 -4.56 25.99 0.98
CA GLU A 540 -5.99 26.15 1.22
C GLU A 540 -6.74 24.83 1.05
N ILE A 541 -6.50 24.08 -0.03
CA ILE A 541 -7.15 22.78 -0.26
C ILE A 541 -6.87 21.81 0.90
N PHE A 542 -5.60 21.65 1.27
CA PHE A 542 -5.21 20.69 2.31
C PHE A 542 -5.60 21.13 3.72
N SER A 543 -5.94 22.41 3.93
CA SER A 543 -6.53 22.87 5.21
C SER A 543 -7.91 22.26 5.47
N LEU A 544 -8.60 21.76 4.44
CA LEU A 544 -9.93 21.13 4.53
C LEU A 544 -9.84 19.60 4.71
N PHE A 545 -8.63 19.03 4.85
CA PHE A 545 -8.44 17.57 4.93
C PHE A 545 -8.46 17.03 6.36
N ASP A 546 -8.94 17.82 7.32
CA ASP A 546 -9.05 17.41 8.71
C ASP A 546 -10.04 16.24 8.89
N ALA A 547 -9.78 15.41 9.90
CA ALA A 547 -10.59 14.23 10.21
C ALA A 547 -11.93 14.60 10.89
N ARG A 548 -12.79 15.27 10.15
CA ARG A 548 -14.14 15.70 10.54
C ARG A 548 -15.08 15.75 9.34
N PHE A 549 -16.36 15.99 9.61
CA PHE A 549 -17.30 16.41 8.58
C PHE A 549 -17.03 17.86 8.18
N LEU A 550 -17.23 18.13 6.90
CA LEU A 550 -17.20 19.44 6.27
C LEU A 550 -18.61 20.02 6.23
N SER A 551 -18.73 21.32 6.45
CA SER A 551 -19.99 22.04 6.22
C SER A 551 -20.29 22.09 4.71
N SER A 552 -21.53 22.41 4.33
CA SER A 552 -21.89 22.61 2.92
C SER A 552 -21.05 23.71 2.27
N GLU A 553 -20.75 24.78 3.01
CA GLU A 553 -19.90 25.89 2.55
C GLU A 553 -18.46 25.42 2.33
N GLU A 554 -17.91 24.62 3.24
CA GLU A 554 -16.55 24.07 3.10
C GLU A 554 -16.45 23.08 1.93
N VAL A 555 -17.48 22.27 1.69
CA VAL A 555 -17.55 21.40 0.51
C VAL A 555 -17.57 22.23 -0.77
N THR A 556 -18.42 23.26 -0.84
CA THR A 556 -18.45 24.17 -1.98
C THR A 556 -17.11 24.86 -2.18
N ARG A 557 -16.47 25.34 -1.10
CA ARG A 557 -15.14 25.96 -1.14
C ARG A 557 -14.08 24.98 -1.66
N LEU A 558 -14.08 23.73 -1.20
CA LEU A 558 -13.17 22.70 -1.69
C LEU A 558 -13.34 22.46 -3.20
N CYS A 559 -14.59 22.35 -3.68
CA CYS A 559 -14.89 22.20 -5.10
C CYS A 559 -14.33 23.38 -5.91
N HIS A 560 -14.52 24.62 -5.45
CA HIS A 560 -13.96 25.82 -6.08
C HIS A 560 -12.45 25.82 -6.11
N LEU A 561 -11.79 25.50 -5.00
CA LEU A 561 -10.33 25.49 -4.96
C LEU A 561 -9.73 24.45 -5.90
N CYS A 562 -10.33 23.25 -5.96
CA CYS A 562 -9.92 22.19 -6.88
C CYS A 562 -10.16 22.56 -8.35
N TRP A 563 -11.33 23.13 -8.67
CA TRP A 563 -11.64 23.63 -10.02
C TRP A 563 -10.66 24.73 -10.42
N ALA A 564 -10.48 25.75 -9.57
CA ALA A 564 -9.58 26.87 -9.84
C ALA A 564 -8.14 26.42 -10.02
N LEU A 565 -7.67 25.42 -9.25
CA LEU A 565 -6.35 24.83 -9.45
C LEU A 565 -6.26 24.08 -10.79
N GLY A 566 -7.31 23.33 -11.15
CA GLY A 566 -7.39 22.58 -12.41
C GLY A 566 -7.36 23.48 -13.64
N GLU A 567 -8.07 24.60 -13.64
CA GLU A 567 -8.08 25.56 -14.76
C GLU A 567 -6.79 26.40 -14.81
N TRP A 568 -6.26 26.79 -13.66
CA TRP A 568 -5.10 27.69 -13.59
C TRP A 568 -3.76 27.00 -13.85
N PHE A 569 -3.53 25.79 -13.29
CA PHE A 569 -2.23 25.11 -13.35
C PHE A 569 -1.71 24.88 -14.78
N PRO A 570 -2.52 24.39 -15.74
CA PRO A 570 -2.10 24.11 -17.12
C PRO A 570 -1.73 25.38 -17.90
N VAL A 571 -2.37 26.51 -17.57
CA VAL A 571 -2.06 27.83 -18.14
C VAL A 571 -0.78 28.40 -17.50
N ALA A 572 -0.62 28.23 -16.20
CA ALA A 572 0.54 28.73 -15.47
C ALA A 572 1.83 27.96 -15.80
N PHE A 573 1.74 26.65 -16.04
CA PHE A 573 2.84 25.74 -16.31
C PHE A 573 2.57 24.88 -17.57
N PRO A 574 2.60 25.48 -18.77
CA PRO A 574 2.21 24.78 -20.01
C PRO A 574 3.14 23.63 -20.41
N ASP A 575 4.39 23.65 -19.93
CA ASP A 575 5.39 22.60 -20.19
C ASP A 575 5.33 21.47 -19.15
N GLU A 576 4.53 21.62 -18.10
CA GLU A 576 4.38 20.61 -17.04
C GLU A 576 3.18 19.70 -17.31
N LYS A 577 3.44 18.38 -17.25
CA LYS A 577 2.38 17.38 -17.31
C LYS A 577 1.57 17.38 -16.02
N ILE A 578 0.28 17.08 -16.10
CA ILE A 578 -0.56 16.86 -14.93
C ILE A 578 -0.21 15.49 -14.33
N PRO A 579 0.42 15.42 -13.15
CA PRO A 579 0.69 14.13 -12.54
C PRO A 579 -0.63 13.48 -12.11
N PRO A 580 -0.74 12.12 -12.10
CA PRO A 580 -1.95 11.43 -11.67
C PRO A 580 -2.47 11.90 -10.30
N LYS A 581 -1.58 12.21 -9.35
CA LYS A 581 -1.95 12.75 -8.03
C LYS A 581 -2.63 14.12 -8.09
N LEU A 582 -2.24 14.99 -9.04
CA LEU A 582 -2.93 16.27 -9.24
C LEU A 582 -4.31 16.02 -9.84
N HIS A 583 -4.41 15.11 -10.82
CA HIS A 583 -5.70 14.69 -11.37
C HIS A 583 -6.64 14.13 -10.28
N PHE A 584 -6.15 13.27 -9.38
CA PHE A 584 -6.98 12.74 -8.27
C PHE A 584 -7.45 13.85 -7.34
N LEU A 585 -6.59 14.84 -7.06
CA LEU A 585 -6.91 15.98 -6.21
C LEU A 585 -8.01 16.86 -6.83
N ILE A 586 -7.86 17.23 -8.10
CA ILE A 586 -8.78 18.16 -8.76
C ILE A 586 -10.10 17.48 -9.14
N ALA A 587 -10.07 16.19 -9.51
CA ALA A 587 -11.23 15.51 -10.03
C ALA A 587 -12.02 14.72 -8.99
N HIS A 588 -11.35 13.92 -8.15
CA HIS A 588 -12.03 12.86 -7.38
C HIS A 588 -12.13 13.15 -5.88
N ILE A 589 -11.27 14.03 -5.34
CA ILE A 589 -11.47 14.54 -3.98
C ILE A 589 -12.78 15.33 -3.87
N PRO A 590 -13.13 16.25 -4.78
CA PRO A 590 -14.42 16.95 -4.75
C PRO A 590 -15.62 15.99 -4.81
N GLU A 591 -15.60 14.98 -5.68
CA GLU A 591 -16.66 13.97 -5.76
C GLU A 591 -16.89 13.26 -4.42
N CYS A 592 -15.79 12.85 -3.76
CA CYS A 592 -15.86 12.20 -2.46
C CYS A 592 -16.35 13.15 -1.37
N ALA A 593 -15.91 14.41 -1.38
CA ALA A 593 -16.35 15.42 -0.42
C ALA A 593 -17.84 15.78 -0.60
N ILE A 594 -18.33 15.89 -1.84
CA ILE A 594 -19.74 16.14 -2.14
C ILE A 594 -20.59 15.00 -1.56
N LYS A 595 -20.18 13.75 -1.79
CA LYS A 595 -20.94 12.56 -1.42
C LYS A 595 -20.89 12.27 0.08
N TRP A 596 -19.70 12.28 0.66
CA TRP A 596 -19.46 11.82 2.03
C TRP A 596 -19.33 12.95 3.05
N LYS A 597 -19.27 14.20 2.58
CA LYS A 597 -19.08 15.40 3.43
C LYS A 597 -17.81 15.31 4.28
N THR A 598 -16.79 14.58 3.84
CA THR A 598 -15.50 14.46 4.52
C THR A 598 -14.42 13.98 3.56
N VAL A 599 -13.17 14.37 3.84
CA VAL A 599 -11.97 13.81 3.21
C VAL A 599 -11.12 13.14 4.29
N GLY A 600 -10.86 13.85 5.40
CA GLY A 600 -9.96 13.38 6.44
C GLY A 600 -10.45 12.17 7.23
N LEU A 601 -11.75 11.99 7.47
CA LEU A 601 -12.25 10.83 8.22
C LEU A 601 -11.96 9.51 7.49
N LEU A 602 -11.93 9.55 6.16
CA LEU A 602 -11.69 8.40 5.31
C LEU A 602 -10.21 8.20 4.94
N SER A 603 -9.36 9.18 5.22
CA SER A 603 -7.92 9.15 4.93
C SER A 603 -7.16 7.95 5.51
N GLU A 604 -6.00 7.68 4.94
CA GLU A 604 -5.08 6.60 5.30
C GLU A 604 -4.19 6.89 6.52
N HIS A 605 -4.37 8.04 7.18
CA HIS A 605 -3.55 8.47 8.33
C HIS A 605 -3.46 7.44 9.46
N GLY A 606 -4.55 6.72 9.74
CA GLY A 606 -4.55 5.70 10.79
C GLY A 606 -3.68 4.50 10.49
N LEU A 607 -3.51 4.17 9.20
CA LEU A 607 -2.61 3.10 8.76
C LEU A 607 -1.15 3.55 8.81
N GLU A 608 -0.86 4.77 8.38
CA GLU A 608 0.49 5.35 8.47
C GLU A 608 0.98 5.37 9.94
N SER A 609 0.10 5.76 10.86
CA SER A 609 0.42 5.88 12.28
C SER A 609 0.80 4.56 12.96
N ILE A 610 0.30 3.42 12.46
CA ILE A 610 0.62 2.12 13.08
C ILE A 610 2.00 1.61 12.69
N HIS A 611 2.64 2.09 11.61
CA HIS A 611 4.00 1.64 11.26
C HIS A 611 5.01 1.92 12.37
N SER A 612 4.99 3.13 12.93
CA SER A 612 5.87 3.49 14.06
C SER A 612 5.61 2.61 15.29
N CYS A 613 4.33 2.30 15.54
CA CYS A 613 3.92 1.39 16.62
C CYS A 613 4.48 -0.02 16.38
N LEU A 614 4.28 -0.59 15.20
CA LEU A 614 4.73 -1.93 14.85
C LEU A 614 6.26 -2.05 14.79
N ASN A 615 6.96 -1.05 14.27
CA ASN A 615 8.43 -1.00 14.30
C ASN A 615 8.97 -1.03 15.74
N SER A 616 8.25 -0.40 16.67
CA SER A 616 8.60 -0.44 18.10
C SER A 616 8.34 -1.80 18.72
N GLU A 617 7.21 -2.45 18.37
CA GLU A 617 6.93 -3.83 18.77
C GLU A 617 7.96 -4.82 18.22
N GLU A 618 8.36 -4.65 16.97
CA GLU A 618 9.34 -5.52 16.33
C GLU A 618 10.68 -5.49 17.07
N ARG A 619 11.13 -4.31 17.52
CA ARG A 619 12.32 -4.17 18.37
C ARG A 619 12.15 -4.89 19.71
N ILE A 620 10.97 -4.82 20.33
CA ILE A 620 10.68 -5.47 21.61
C ILE A 620 10.73 -7.00 21.48
N TYR A 621 10.21 -7.55 20.39
CA TYR A 621 10.18 -8.99 20.13
C TYR A 621 11.32 -9.48 19.23
N SER A 622 12.37 -8.68 19.04
CA SER A 622 13.52 -9.01 18.17
C SER A 622 14.24 -10.30 18.57
N CYS A 623 14.25 -10.65 19.87
CA CYS A 623 14.85 -11.89 20.37
C CYS A 623 14.00 -13.15 20.12
N VAL A 624 12.75 -13.02 19.64
CA VAL A 624 11.88 -14.16 19.34
C VAL A 624 12.26 -14.73 17.96
N ARG A 625 12.99 -15.85 17.96
CA ARG A 625 13.52 -16.48 16.73
C ARG A 625 12.44 -17.11 15.85
N ASP A 626 11.41 -17.67 16.47
CA ASP A 626 10.26 -18.25 15.77
C ASP A 626 9.43 -17.12 15.17
N LYS A 627 9.45 -17.00 13.84
CA LYS A 627 8.79 -15.91 13.11
C LYS A 627 7.29 -15.90 13.33
N THR A 628 6.65 -17.06 13.42
CA THR A 628 5.19 -17.16 13.65
C THR A 628 4.82 -16.67 15.05
N LYS A 629 5.61 -17.04 16.08
CA LYS A 629 5.42 -16.54 17.44
C LYS A 629 5.72 -15.05 17.56
N LYS A 630 6.78 -14.57 16.91
CA LYS A 630 7.13 -13.14 16.86
C LYS A 630 5.95 -12.34 16.29
N LEU A 631 5.43 -12.76 15.14
CA LEU A 631 4.30 -12.11 14.47
C LEU A 631 3.03 -12.16 15.32
N PHE A 632 2.74 -13.29 15.95
CA PHE A 632 1.62 -13.44 16.87
C PHE A 632 1.71 -12.47 18.06
N HIS A 633 2.89 -12.31 18.66
CA HIS A 633 3.08 -11.37 19.78
C HIS A 633 2.93 -9.91 19.36
N ILE A 634 3.50 -9.52 18.22
CA ILE A 634 3.36 -8.18 17.65
C ILE A 634 1.88 -7.88 17.39
N PHE A 635 1.20 -8.77 16.65
CA PHE A 635 -0.21 -8.64 16.31
C PHE A 635 -1.09 -8.57 17.56
N SER A 636 -0.92 -9.52 18.47
CA SER A 636 -1.71 -9.57 19.71
C SER A 636 -1.53 -8.34 20.59
N ASN A 637 -0.30 -7.81 20.68
CA ASN A 637 -0.05 -6.61 21.47
C ASN A 637 -0.64 -5.37 20.80
N HIS A 638 -0.56 -5.27 19.47
CA HIS A 638 -1.23 -4.19 18.74
C HIS A 638 -2.75 -4.28 18.86
N SER A 639 -3.36 -5.45 18.70
CA SER A 639 -4.81 -5.63 18.86
C SER A 639 -5.30 -5.25 20.27
N GLN A 640 -4.49 -5.48 21.31
CA GLN A 640 -4.80 -5.00 22.66
C GLN A 640 -4.71 -3.47 22.78
N LYS A 641 -3.80 -2.87 22.00
CA LYS A 641 -3.61 -1.43 21.95
C LYS A 641 -4.70 -0.73 21.14
N ALA A 642 -5.16 -1.35 20.06
CA ALA A 642 -6.19 -0.89 19.14
C ALA A 642 -7.59 -1.03 19.75
N VAL A 643 -7.77 -0.41 20.92
CA VAL A 643 -8.98 -0.48 21.70
C VAL A 643 -9.28 0.93 22.22
N ALA A 644 -10.32 1.55 21.68
CA ALA A 644 -10.74 2.92 21.98
C ALA A 644 -11.00 3.19 23.48
N ASP A 645 -11.20 2.15 24.28
CA ASP A 645 -11.66 2.26 25.65
C ASP A 645 -10.59 2.02 26.73
N ARG A 646 -9.31 2.29 26.45
CA ARG A 646 -8.28 2.16 27.48
C ARG A 646 -8.47 3.09 28.67
N HIS A 647 -9.23 4.17 28.50
CA HIS A 647 -9.49 5.15 29.54
C HIS A 647 -10.75 4.85 30.36
N LYS A 648 -11.81 4.23 29.78
CA LYS A 648 -12.97 3.74 30.57
C LYS A 648 -12.88 2.26 30.92
N LEU A 649 -11.73 1.62 30.65
CA LEU A 649 -11.29 0.38 31.28
C LEU A 649 -11.54 0.48 32.78
N THR A 650 -12.69 -0.06 33.20
CA THR A 650 -13.12 0.00 34.58
C THR A 650 -12.06 -0.73 35.37
N VAL A 651 -11.38 0.03 36.24
CA VAL A 651 -10.49 -0.51 37.26
C VAL A 651 -11.25 -1.67 37.89
N VAL A 652 -10.71 -2.89 37.76
CA VAL A 652 -11.25 -4.10 38.37
C VAL A 652 -11.64 -3.72 39.79
N LYS A 653 -12.95 -3.79 40.09
CA LYS A 653 -13.52 -3.38 41.37
C LYS A 653 -12.76 -4.08 42.49
N ARG A 654 -11.82 -3.40 43.14
CA ARG A 654 -11.07 -3.96 44.28
C ARG A 654 -12.10 -4.36 45.34
N LYS A 655 -11.95 -5.57 45.90
CA LYS A 655 -12.65 -5.92 47.14
C LYS A 655 -12.16 -4.99 48.25
N CYS A 656 -13.08 -4.60 49.12
CA CYS A 656 -12.77 -3.85 50.33
C CYS A 656 -11.71 -4.59 51.14
N SER A 657 -10.68 -3.87 51.61
CA SER A 657 -9.62 -4.43 52.46
C SER A 657 -10.09 -4.74 53.89
N ILE A 658 -11.24 -4.22 54.30
CA ILE A 658 -11.86 -4.53 55.59
C ILE A 658 -12.38 -5.97 55.58
N GLU A 659 -11.87 -6.80 56.49
CA GLU A 659 -12.36 -8.15 56.76
C GLU A 659 -13.88 -8.17 57.02
N GLY A 660 -14.58 -9.15 56.45
CA GLY A 660 -16.04 -9.29 56.61
C GLY A 660 -16.90 -8.30 55.79
N CYS A 661 -16.34 -7.23 55.22
CA CYS A 661 -17.13 -6.27 54.44
C CYS A 661 -17.71 -6.91 53.17
N GLY A 662 -16.88 -7.56 52.35
CA GLY A 662 -17.30 -8.12 51.05
C GLY A 662 -17.71 -7.07 50.00
N GLY A 663 -17.71 -5.78 50.35
CA GLY A 663 -18.02 -4.67 49.45
C GLY A 663 -16.94 -4.43 48.39
N ARG A 664 -17.29 -3.69 47.34
CA ARG A 664 -16.40 -3.37 46.21
C ARG A 664 -16.16 -1.87 46.13
N PHE A 665 -14.97 -1.43 45.73
CA PHE A 665 -14.69 -0.02 45.50
C PHE A 665 -15.33 0.47 44.19
N LYS A 666 -15.98 1.65 44.24
CA LYS A 666 -16.53 2.38 43.09
C LYS A 666 -15.94 3.80 43.10
N LEU A 667 -15.66 4.34 41.91
CA LEU A 667 -15.25 5.72 41.74
C LEU A 667 -16.51 6.60 41.81
N ILE A 668 -16.55 7.53 42.76
CA ILE A 668 -17.62 8.51 42.95
C ILE A 668 -16.92 9.86 43.09
N GLU A 669 -17.18 10.81 42.19
CA GLU A 669 -16.63 12.17 42.22
C GLU A 669 -15.08 12.21 42.32
N GLY A 670 -14.40 11.34 41.55
CA GLY A 670 -12.94 11.24 41.55
C GLY A 670 -12.35 10.49 42.75
N ILE A 671 -13.15 10.08 43.74
CA ILE A 671 -12.70 9.40 44.95
C ILE A 671 -13.18 7.94 44.95
N ARG A 672 -12.28 6.99 45.26
CA ARG A 672 -12.64 5.57 45.35
C ARG A 672 -13.21 5.24 46.73
N LYS A 673 -14.52 5.00 46.80
CA LYS A 673 -15.24 4.58 48.02
C LYS A 673 -15.71 3.12 47.92
N CYS A 674 -15.63 2.38 49.01
CA CYS A 674 -16.29 1.08 49.12
C CYS A 674 -17.81 1.27 49.10
N GLN A 675 -18.50 0.55 48.22
CA GLN A 675 -19.96 0.60 48.07
C GLN A 675 -20.75 0.12 49.30
N LYS A 676 -20.09 -0.53 50.28
CA LYS A 676 -20.77 -1.13 51.44
C LYS A 676 -20.39 -0.47 52.76
N CYS A 677 -19.10 -0.20 52.98
CA CYS A 677 -18.62 0.41 54.23
C CYS A 677 -18.10 1.86 54.07
N GLY A 678 -18.12 2.41 52.85
CA GLY A 678 -17.70 3.79 52.61
C GLY A 678 -16.19 4.07 52.72
N VAL A 679 -15.37 3.09 53.09
CA VAL A 679 -13.90 3.28 53.21
C VAL A 679 -13.28 3.76 51.90
N LEU A 680 -12.29 4.64 52.02
CA LEU A 680 -11.57 5.20 50.88
C LEU A 680 -10.40 4.27 50.49
N SER A 681 -10.15 4.10 49.19
CA SER A 681 -8.91 3.47 48.72
C SER A 681 -7.77 4.46 48.92
N ALA A 682 -6.74 4.06 49.65
CA ALA A 682 -5.42 4.67 49.49
C ALA A 682 -4.92 4.52 48.04
#